data_AF-A0A939M879-F1
#
_entry.id   AF-A0A939M879-F1
#
_cell.length_a   1.000
_cell.length_b   1.000
_cell.length_c   1.000
_cell.angle_alpha   90.00
_cell.angle_beta   90.00
_cell.angle_gamma   90.00
#
_symmetry.space_group_name_H-M   'P 1'
#
loop_
_entity.id
_entity.type
_entity.pdbx_description
1 polymer ?
#
loop_
_entity_poly.entity_id
_entity_poly.type
_entity_poly.pdbx_seq_one_letter_code
_entity_poly.pdbx_strand_id
1 'polypeptide(L)'
;MTALVSYSTGTVSVAAGGTIVTGVGSIWSDENARPGDILQIGNFQSVISDKTDTTHLVIPPWGGGAQAGVAYKIWQVSPQRFAGSESLATVNKLVAAFNTSGYFVFVDVGLTEPDPSLGDDGQYAFQPTTGKTWVKSAGVWSYLGIYKAFQLKGAWSGATAYTVGDVVTLNGSSYACILDHTNHAPPNATYWQLLASIGPAGNTGPAAWTPPAAWATATAYTAGPPASVVVQSGETYVCLVSHTSGAFASDLAASKWIKVASAGGVASLNGQIGALSSYLDITGRVTPTSLTPEPQTSVAGATQLYFTPTKGNGQGGLGLNYDGTNIFPVPFQQLTNVLANSSVGNAGPAAVVPNACYDLYFWVNGSTPTFTRSDYFKKSATVTMTIASPAVMFWAAHGLWDGTPIVFTSTGALPAGLTAGTTYFTKSPVTIPVTITIGSPGVVTWNSHGMPDGTAVVFNTSGALPTGLTAGTTYYTINGATNSLQVAATVGGAPINTSGSQSGVHTATATSPNYFNVAATVGGAAINTSGSQSGTHTATAGDDTGAAALAPGGNCEQLFVNGLALNKNAIANGPAASRGFHVGTIRTNPAGTVDFIIGGPGPVAASFGIANVFNYREYTSTVIDLSASYTYSSTTWRQANGLAAMSGGIVVATSKPFRFDYMSPILTASAATATARSGIGYDTMSVPPVPSDNTPIRGNGLILPAPTSFVVNNPTRGWHRVIAMENADGTNASSFNLGGSISTSGLKIKVWL
;
A
#
# COMPACT_ATOMS: atom_id res chain seq x y z
N MET A 1 -33.77 6.21 -63.87
CA MET A 1 -32.30 6.22 -63.80
C MET A 1 -31.92 6.20 -62.34
N THR A 2 -31.28 5.13 -61.89
CA THR A 2 -30.69 5.05 -60.55
C THR A 2 -29.67 6.18 -60.41
N ALA A 3 -29.75 6.95 -59.32
CA ALA A 3 -28.82 8.05 -59.09
C ALA A 3 -27.37 7.51 -59.11
N LEU A 4 -26.50 8.12 -59.92
CA LEU A 4 -25.09 7.74 -59.96
C LEU A 4 -24.49 7.98 -58.56
N VAL A 5 -23.89 6.94 -57.99
CA VAL A 5 -23.24 7.01 -56.68
C VAL A 5 -22.06 7.97 -56.80
N SER A 6 -21.93 8.88 -55.83
CA SER A 6 -20.88 9.89 -55.84
C SER A 6 -20.23 10.09 -54.47
N TYR A 7 -18.94 10.42 -54.47
CA TYR A 7 -18.16 10.75 -53.29
C TYR A 7 -17.67 12.22 -53.34
N SER A 8 -17.77 12.98 -52.25
CA SER A 8 -17.45 14.42 -52.25
C SER A 8 -16.91 14.95 -50.92
N THR A 9 -16.27 14.09 -50.11
CA THR A 9 -15.78 14.47 -48.79
C THR A 9 -14.37 15.07 -48.87
N GLY A 10 -14.15 16.21 -48.21
CA GLY A 10 -12.89 16.94 -48.23
C GLY A 10 -12.82 18.01 -49.33
N THR A 11 -11.64 18.57 -49.55
CA THR A 11 -11.38 19.56 -50.60
C THR A 11 -10.21 19.13 -51.47
N VAL A 12 -10.09 19.70 -52.68
CA VAL A 12 -9.03 19.38 -53.65
C VAL A 12 -8.37 20.62 -54.22
N SER A 13 -7.11 20.44 -54.64
CA SER A 13 -6.33 21.44 -55.36
C SER A 13 -5.71 20.81 -56.61
N VAL A 14 -5.67 21.56 -57.70
CA VAL A 14 -5.00 21.19 -58.95
C VAL A 14 -4.53 22.45 -59.66
N ALA A 15 -3.28 22.45 -60.13
CA ALA A 15 -2.74 23.58 -60.90
C ALA A 15 -3.40 23.67 -62.29
N ALA A 16 -3.36 24.84 -62.93
CA ALA A 16 -3.83 24.99 -64.31
C ALA A 16 -3.03 24.07 -65.24
N GLY A 17 -3.71 23.20 -66.01
CA GLY A 17 -3.06 22.18 -66.84
C GLY A 17 -2.35 21.06 -66.06
N GLY A 18 -2.46 21.04 -64.74
CA GLY A 18 -1.86 20.00 -63.89
C GLY A 18 -2.53 18.65 -64.08
N THR A 19 -1.79 17.58 -63.85
CA THR A 19 -2.25 16.18 -63.97
C THR A 19 -2.42 15.48 -62.63
N ILE A 20 -2.08 16.14 -61.52
CA ILE A 20 -2.20 15.59 -60.17
C ILE A 20 -3.17 16.46 -59.37
N VAL A 21 -4.15 15.81 -58.77
CA VAL A 21 -5.12 16.43 -57.87
C VAL A 21 -4.78 15.99 -56.45
N THR A 22 -4.51 16.96 -55.58
CA THR A 22 -4.22 16.70 -54.17
C THR A 22 -5.45 17.03 -53.33
N GLY A 23 -5.90 16.06 -52.53
CA GLY A 23 -7.02 16.16 -51.62
C GLY A 23 -6.58 16.42 -50.18
N VAL A 24 -7.26 17.34 -49.49
CA VAL A 24 -7.11 17.60 -48.06
C VAL A 24 -8.39 17.18 -47.36
N GLY A 25 -8.27 16.30 -46.35
CA GLY A 25 -9.41 15.68 -45.67
C GLY A 25 -10.20 14.68 -46.54
N SER A 26 -9.71 14.40 -47.75
CA SER A 26 -10.25 13.36 -48.63
C SER A 26 -9.69 12.00 -48.24
N ILE A 27 -10.49 10.93 -48.39
CA ILE A 27 -10.06 9.54 -48.21
C ILE A 27 -10.46 8.75 -49.46
N TRP A 28 -9.60 8.78 -50.48
CA TRP A 28 -9.81 8.05 -51.72
C TRP A 28 -9.33 6.60 -51.56
N SER A 29 -10.24 5.71 -51.18
CA SER A 29 -10.04 4.27 -51.29
C SER A 29 -10.56 3.77 -52.63
N ASP A 30 -10.22 2.53 -52.96
CA ASP A 30 -10.71 1.89 -54.18
C ASP A 30 -12.23 1.70 -54.13
N GLU A 31 -12.89 1.80 -52.99
CA GLU A 31 -14.35 1.81 -52.95
C GLU A 31 -14.91 3.13 -53.50
N ASN A 32 -14.23 4.24 -53.19
CA ASN A 32 -14.75 5.60 -53.32
C ASN A 32 -14.34 6.26 -54.63
N ALA A 33 -13.13 5.94 -55.12
CA ALA A 33 -12.52 6.46 -56.33
C ALA A 33 -11.64 5.39 -56.98
N ARG A 34 -11.85 5.13 -58.27
CA ARG A 34 -11.04 4.21 -59.08
C ARG A 34 -10.65 4.85 -60.40
N PRO A 35 -9.60 4.33 -61.07
CA PRO A 35 -9.36 4.63 -62.48
C PRO A 35 -10.63 4.43 -63.32
N GLY A 36 -10.95 5.40 -64.16
CA GLY A 36 -12.16 5.44 -64.98
C GLY A 36 -13.37 6.10 -64.34
N ASP A 37 -13.35 6.43 -63.04
CA ASP A 37 -14.36 7.30 -62.43
C ASP A 37 -14.14 8.77 -62.86
N ILE A 38 -15.15 9.63 -62.74
CA ILE A 38 -15.07 11.04 -63.17
C ILE A 38 -14.94 11.97 -61.97
N LEU A 39 -13.85 12.74 -61.92
CA LEU A 39 -13.69 13.85 -60.99
C LEU A 39 -14.36 15.11 -61.57
N GLN A 40 -15.20 15.76 -60.79
CA GLN A 40 -15.83 17.04 -61.09
C GLN A 40 -15.45 18.09 -60.05
N ILE A 41 -15.01 19.26 -60.52
CA ILE A 41 -14.77 20.44 -59.71
C ILE A 41 -15.50 21.61 -60.37
N GLY A 42 -16.50 22.17 -59.68
CA GLY A 42 -17.43 23.13 -60.28
C GLY A 42 -18.09 22.56 -61.54
N ASN A 43 -17.93 23.25 -62.67
CA ASN A 43 -18.51 22.85 -63.97
C ASN A 43 -17.54 22.05 -64.85
N PHE A 44 -16.30 21.82 -64.41
CA PHE A 44 -15.31 21.07 -65.16
C PHE A 44 -15.23 19.63 -64.66
N GLN A 45 -15.02 18.70 -65.59
CA GLN A 45 -14.90 17.28 -65.31
C GLN A 45 -13.63 16.73 -65.96
N SER A 46 -13.02 15.74 -65.31
CA SER A 46 -11.89 14.98 -65.83
C SER A 46 -11.98 13.52 -65.38
N VAL A 47 -11.54 12.59 -66.21
CA VAL A 47 -11.47 11.17 -65.84
C VAL A 47 -10.28 10.93 -64.92
N ILE A 48 -10.48 10.14 -63.88
CA ILE A 48 -9.40 9.66 -63.01
C ILE A 48 -8.64 8.60 -63.80
N SER A 49 -7.39 8.91 -64.16
CA SER A 49 -6.50 7.96 -64.82
C SER A 49 -5.86 7.00 -63.84
N ASP A 50 -5.52 7.47 -62.65
CA ASP A 50 -4.98 6.64 -61.58
C ASP A 50 -5.29 7.22 -60.19
N LYS A 51 -5.26 6.37 -59.17
CA LYS A 51 -5.36 6.75 -57.76
C LYS A 51 -4.12 6.23 -57.03
N THR A 52 -3.16 7.12 -56.82
CA THR A 52 -1.83 6.75 -56.31
C THR A 52 -1.81 6.56 -54.80
N ASP A 53 -2.64 7.31 -54.07
CA ASP A 53 -2.85 7.12 -52.63
C ASP A 53 -4.21 7.69 -52.20
N THR A 54 -4.47 7.76 -50.89
CA THR A 54 -5.75 8.22 -50.33
C THR A 54 -6.02 9.72 -50.48
N THR A 55 -5.03 10.48 -50.94
CA THR A 55 -5.03 11.94 -51.07
C THR A 55 -4.55 12.44 -52.44
N HIS A 56 -4.14 11.56 -53.36
CA HIS A 56 -3.68 11.94 -54.69
C HIS A 56 -4.38 11.14 -55.80
N LEU A 57 -4.93 11.87 -56.77
CA LEU A 57 -5.46 11.32 -58.02
C LEU A 57 -4.64 11.85 -59.19
N VAL A 58 -4.47 11.01 -60.20
CA VAL A 58 -3.89 11.38 -61.48
C VAL A 58 -5.02 11.53 -62.49
N ILE A 59 -5.01 12.63 -63.22
CA ILE A 59 -5.98 12.99 -64.26
C ILE A 59 -5.26 13.48 -65.52
N PRO A 60 -5.92 13.50 -66.68
CA PRO A 60 -5.46 14.29 -67.82
C PRO A 60 -5.34 15.78 -67.46
N PRO A 61 -4.53 16.56 -68.22
CA PRO A 61 -4.28 17.96 -67.94
C PRO A 61 -5.56 18.75 -67.64
N TRP A 62 -5.62 19.36 -66.46
CA TRP A 62 -6.83 20.00 -65.97
C TRP A 62 -7.16 21.29 -66.74
N GLY A 63 -8.28 21.28 -67.45
CA GLY A 63 -8.73 22.40 -68.29
C GLY A 63 -9.50 23.52 -67.56
N GLY A 64 -9.81 23.35 -66.27
CA GLY A 64 -10.65 24.29 -65.50
C GLY A 64 -9.92 25.45 -64.81
N GLY A 65 -8.67 25.76 -65.23
CA GLY A 65 -7.80 26.73 -64.55
C GLY A 65 -7.29 26.23 -63.19
N ALA A 66 -6.45 27.03 -62.52
CA ALA A 66 -5.89 26.64 -61.21
C ALA A 66 -6.96 26.66 -60.12
N GLN A 67 -7.05 25.56 -59.36
CA GLN A 67 -8.01 25.34 -58.29
C GLN A 67 -7.25 25.05 -56.98
N ALA A 68 -7.62 25.71 -55.88
CA ALA A 68 -6.94 25.53 -54.59
C ALA A 68 -7.98 25.38 -53.47
N GLY A 69 -7.99 24.22 -52.80
CA GLY A 69 -8.83 23.96 -51.63
C GLY A 69 -10.34 24.02 -51.90
N VAL A 70 -10.79 23.60 -53.09
CA VAL A 70 -12.19 23.69 -53.50
C VAL A 70 -12.96 22.38 -53.31
N ALA A 71 -14.29 22.48 -53.23
CA ALA A 71 -15.15 21.29 -53.19
C ALA A 71 -15.15 20.54 -54.53
N TYR A 72 -15.33 19.23 -54.46
CA TYR A 72 -15.34 18.35 -55.62
C TYR A 72 -16.37 17.23 -55.48
N LYS A 73 -16.61 16.50 -56.56
CA LYS A 73 -17.39 15.28 -56.57
C LYS A 73 -16.74 14.25 -57.50
N ILE A 74 -16.65 13.02 -57.07
CA ILE A 74 -16.26 11.87 -57.88
C ILE A 74 -17.51 11.07 -58.20
N TRP A 75 -17.82 10.93 -59.49
CA TRP A 75 -18.89 10.09 -59.99
C TRP A 75 -18.35 8.69 -60.28
N GLN A 76 -18.90 7.69 -59.61
CA GLN A 76 -18.42 6.30 -59.70
C GLN A 76 -18.98 5.61 -60.94
N VAL A 77 -18.34 5.86 -62.09
CA VAL A 77 -18.80 5.41 -63.42
C VAL A 77 -17.82 4.48 -64.11
N SER A 78 -16.72 4.11 -63.46
CA SER A 78 -15.68 3.27 -64.07
C SER A 78 -16.26 1.97 -64.64
N PRO A 79 -15.96 1.63 -65.91
CA PRO A 79 -16.35 0.35 -66.49
C PRO A 79 -15.87 -0.88 -65.71
N GLN A 80 -14.77 -0.73 -64.94
CA GLN A 80 -14.23 -1.78 -64.07
C GLN A 80 -15.15 -2.13 -62.89
N ARG A 81 -16.20 -1.35 -62.65
CA ARG A 81 -17.20 -1.63 -61.62
C ARG A 81 -18.32 -2.57 -62.13
N PHE A 82 -18.30 -2.99 -63.40
CA PHE A 82 -19.30 -3.89 -63.99
C PHE A 82 -18.70 -5.28 -64.32
N ALA A 83 -19.38 -6.36 -63.92
CA ALA A 83 -18.87 -7.74 -63.86
C ALA A 83 -18.34 -8.38 -65.18
N GLY A 84 -18.44 -7.72 -66.34
CA GLY A 84 -17.99 -8.27 -67.62
C GLY A 84 -16.47 -8.15 -67.90
N SER A 85 -15.77 -7.19 -67.29
CA SER A 85 -14.36 -6.92 -67.60
C SER A 85 -13.37 -7.92 -66.99
N GLU A 86 -13.70 -8.57 -65.88
CA GLU A 86 -12.82 -9.55 -65.22
C GLU A 86 -12.67 -10.85 -66.03
N SER A 87 -13.72 -11.24 -66.74
CA SER A 87 -13.70 -12.44 -67.60
C SER A 87 -12.70 -12.28 -68.76
N LEU A 88 -12.69 -11.13 -69.42
CA LEU A 88 -11.76 -10.82 -70.52
C LEU A 88 -10.32 -10.66 -70.03
N ALA A 89 -10.12 -10.08 -68.84
CA ALA A 89 -8.81 -10.02 -68.20
C ALA A 89 -8.26 -11.41 -67.86
N THR A 90 -9.12 -12.36 -67.46
CA THR A 90 -8.75 -13.74 -67.16
C THR A 90 -8.35 -14.52 -68.41
N VAL A 91 -9.08 -14.35 -69.51
CA VAL A 91 -8.72 -14.95 -70.81
C VAL A 91 -7.36 -14.44 -71.28
N ASN A 92 -7.09 -13.14 -71.15
CA ASN A 92 -5.80 -12.57 -71.53
C ASN A 92 -4.64 -13.09 -70.65
N LYS A 93 -4.88 -13.33 -69.36
CA LYS A 93 -3.89 -13.97 -68.47
C LYS A 93 -3.60 -15.41 -68.89
N LEU A 94 -4.62 -16.18 -69.29
CA LEU A 94 -4.45 -17.56 -69.75
C LEU A 94 -3.62 -17.61 -71.04
N VAL A 95 -3.91 -16.72 -72.00
CA VAL A 95 -3.15 -16.61 -73.25
C VAL A 95 -1.69 -16.20 -72.97
N ALA A 96 -1.47 -15.25 -72.06
CA ALA A 96 -0.12 -14.85 -71.66
C ALA A 96 0.66 -16.00 -70.98
N ALA A 97 0.00 -16.82 -70.15
CA ALA A 97 0.61 -17.96 -69.51
C ALA A 97 1.06 -19.03 -70.52
N PHE A 98 0.22 -19.36 -71.51
CA PHE A 98 0.60 -20.30 -72.58
C PHE A 98 1.76 -19.79 -73.43
N ASN A 99 1.85 -18.48 -73.67
CA ASN A 99 2.96 -17.91 -74.43
C ASN A 99 4.28 -17.82 -73.63
N THR A 100 4.23 -17.89 -72.30
CA THR A 100 5.42 -17.74 -71.43
C THR A 100 5.94 -19.09 -70.93
N SER A 101 5.05 -19.96 -70.46
CA SER A 101 5.41 -21.25 -69.85
C SER A 101 5.24 -22.43 -70.80
N GLY A 102 4.63 -22.21 -71.97
CA GLY A 102 4.23 -23.29 -72.88
C GLY A 102 3.16 -24.20 -72.28
N TYR A 103 2.85 -25.27 -73.00
CA TYR A 103 2.04 -26.39 -72.50
C TYR A 103 2.66 -27.71 -72.99
N PHE A 104 2.39 -28.79 -72.26
CA PHE A 104 2.81 -30.12 -72.67
C PHE A 104 1.80 -30.74 -73.65
N VAL A 105 2.31 -31.39 -74.69
CA VAL A 105 1.52 -32.35 -75.48
C VAL A 105 1.50 -33.68 -74.74
N PHE A 106 0.32 -34.14 -74.33
CA PHE A 106 0.20 -35.44 -73.68
C PHE A 106 0.16 -36.56 -74.73
N VAL A 107 1.07 -37.54 -74.56
CA VAL A 107 1.15 -38.72 -75.44
C VAL A 107 0.24 -39.81 -74.88
N ASP A 108 -0.58 -40.38 -75.76
CA ASP A 108 -1.45 -41.49 -75.39
C ASP A 108 -0.65 -42.69 -74.87
N VAL A 109 -1.26 -43.46 -73.97
CA VAL A 109 -0.61 -44.59 -73.29
C VAL A 109 -0.27 -45.75 -74.23
N GLY A 110 -0.95 -45.87 -75.38
CA GLY A 110 -0.71 -46.91 -76.38
C GLY A 110 0.36 -46.55 -77.41
N LEU A 111 0.83 -45.30 -77.45
CA LEU A 111 1.82 -44.84 -78.42
C LEU A 111 3.24 -44.91 -77.85
N THR A 112 4.21 -45.26 -78.69
CA THR A 112 5.62 -45.36 -78.27
C THR A 112 6.37 -44.04 -78.39
N GLU A 113 5.84 -43.09 -79.18
CA GLU A 113 6.36 -41.74 -79.44
C GLU A 113 5.20 -40.75 -79.66
N PRO A 114 5.43 -39.42 -79.48
CA PRO A 114 4.39 -38.40 -79.69
C PRO A 114 3.98 -38.26 -81.16
N ASP A 115 2.71 -37.92 -81.41
CA ASP A 115 2.22 -37.63 -82.76
C ASP A 115 2.95 -36.40 -83.37
N PRO A 116 3.62 -36.53 -84.53
CA PRO A 116 4.35 -35.43 -85.17
C PRO A 116 3.47 -34.25 -85.61
N SER A 117 2.15 -34.44 -85.80
CA SER A 117 1.21 -33.39 -86.19
C SER A 117 0.80 -32.48 -85.03
N LEU A 118 1.05 -32.89 -83.79
CA LEU A 118 0.67 -32.13 -82.59
C LEU A 118 1.84 -31.30 -82.06
N GLY A 119 1.53 -30.12 -81.54
CA GLY A 119 2.48 -29.19 -80.91
C GLY A 119 3.37 -28.42 -81.88
N ASP A 120 3.95 -27.33 -81.37
CA ASP A 120 4.87 -26.45 -82.09
C ASP A 120 6.33 -26.73 -81.72
N ASP A 121 7.27 -26.27 -82.55
CA ASP A 121 8.70 -26.37 -82.26
C ASP A 121 9.05 -25.64 -80.95
N GLY A 122 9.89 -26.27 -80.14
CA GLY A 122 10.25 -25.83 -78.79
C GLY A 122 9.29 -26.30 -77.68
N GLN A 123 8.15 -26.91 -78.02
CA GLN A 123 7.26 -27.51 -77.02
C GLN A 123 7.75 -28.88 -76.56
N TYR A 124 7.23 -29.31 -75.41
CA TYR A 124 7.53 -30.60 -74.81
C TYR A 124 6.33 -31.53 -74.89
N ALA A 125 6.60 -32.83 -75.05
CA ALA A 125 5.59 -33.87 -74.92
C ALA A 125 5.90 -34.75 -73.71
N PHE A 126 4.86 -35.26 -73.05
CA PHE A 126 4.98 -36.10 -71.87
C PHE A 126 4.01 -37.28 -71.94
N GLN A 127 4.51 -38.48 -71.65
CA GLN A 127 3.69 -39.69 -71.54
C GLN A 127 3.54 -40.08 -70.06
N PRO A 128 2.35 -39.89 -69.45
CA PRO A 128 2.17 -40.07 -68.01
C PRO A 128 2.45 -41.48 -67.48
N THR A 129 2.21 -42.52 -68.28
CA THR A 129 2.35 -43.92 -67.86
C THR A 129 3.80 -44.35 -67.70
N THR A 130 4.68 -43.87 -68.57
CA THR A 130 6.09 -44.26 -68.61
C THR A 130 7.01 -43.19 -68.04
N GLY A 131 6.53 -41.94 -67.93
CA GLY A 131 7.34 -40.78 -67.54
C GLY A 131 8.24 -40.28 -68.67
N LYS A 132 8.10 -40.81 -69.89
CA LYS A 132 8.90 -40.40 -71.04
C LYS A 132 8.58 -38.97 -71.44
N THR A 133 9.62 -38.23 -71.80
CA THR A 133 9.51 -36.82 -72.19
C THR A 133 10.28 -36.56 -73.49
N TRP A 134 9.74 -35.68 -74.34
CA TRP A 134 10.33 -35.31 -75.63
C TRP A 134 10.29 -33.80 -75.83
N VAL A 135 11.13 -33.29 -76.73
CA VAL A 135 11.09 -31.89 -77.22
C VAL A 135 10.93 -31.87 -78.73
N LYS A 136 10.11 -30.97 -79.26
CA LYS A 136 9.92 -30.81 -80.70
C LYS A 136 10.93 -29.82 -81.28
N SER A 137 11.56 -30.18 -82.38
CA SER A 137 12.44 -29.28 -83.13
C SER A 137 12.38 -29.61 -84.62
N ALA A 138 12.20 -28.60 -85.47
CA ALA A 138 12.02 -28.72 -86.91
C ALA A 138 10.92 -29.73 -87.31
N GLY A 139 9.83 -29.78 -86.54
CA GLY A 139 8.69 -30.67 -86.77
C GLY A 139 8.86 -32.10 -86.23
N VAL A 140 9.99 -32.43 -85.61
CA VAL A 140 10.30 -33.80 -85.12
C VAL A 140 10.44 -33.83 -83.60
N TRP A 141 9.83 -34.84 -82.97
CA TRP A 141 9.97 -35.09 -81.54
C TRP A 141 11.26 -35.85 -81.22
N SER A 142 12.12 -35.26 -80.39
CA SER A 142 13.36 -35.87 -79.89
C SER A 142 13.23 -36.27 -78.43
N TYR A 143 13.60 -37.51 -78.10
CA TYR A 143 13.46 -38.06 -76.75
C TYR A 143 14.49 -37.48 -75.78
N LEU A 144 14.05 -37.10 -74.58
CA LEU A 144 14.89 -36.47 -73.55
C LEU A 144 15.17 -37.38 -72.34
N GLY A 145 14.30 -38.34 -72.04
CA GLY A 145 14.47 -39.25 -70.89
C GLY A 145 13.18 -39.57 -70.15
N ILE A 146 13.31 -40.35 -69.07
CA ILE A 146 12.22 -40.72 -68.15
C ILE A 146 12.31 -39.84 -66.90
N TYR A 147 11.28 -39.06 -66.63
CA TYR A 147 11.14 -38.26 -65.43
C TYR A 147 10.07 -38.88 -64.53
N LYS A 148 10.50 -39.67 -63.53
CA LYS A 148 9.65 -40.33 -62.53
C LYS A 148 10.25 -40.16 -61.13
N ALA A 149 9.41 -40.08 -60.11
CA ALA A 149 9.85 -39.92 -58.71
C ALA A 149 10.54 -41.18 -58.16
N PHE A 150 11.52 -40.99 -57.27
CA PHE A 150 12.17 -42.09 -56.53
C PHE A 150 11.15 -42.91 -55.73
N GLN A 151 11.26 -44.24 -55.80
CA GLN A 151 10.36 -45.18 -55.13
C GLN A 151 11.09 -45.90 -54.00
N LEU A 152 10.84 -45.54 -52.75
CA LEU A 152 11.49 -46.18 -51.60
C LEU A 152 11.02 -47.63 -51.45
N LYS A 153 11.92 -48.60 -51.56
CA LYS A 153 11.66 -50.04 -51.39
C LYS A 153 12.13 -50.59 -50.05
N GLY A 154 12.73 -49.75 -49.20
CA GLY A 154 13.29 -50.17 -47.91
C GLY A 154 14.64 -50.88 -48.09
N ALA A 155 14.94 -51.84 -47.22
CA ALA A 155 16.21 -52.57 -47.27
C ALA A 155 16.32 -53.39 -48.57
N TRP A 156 17.51 -53.41 -49.17
CA TRP A 156 17.76 -54.21 -50.38
C TRP A 156 17.50 -55.71 -50.13
N SER A 157 16.88 -56.37 -51.11
CA SER A 157 16.58 -57.80 -51.11
C SER A 157 16.86 -58.41 -52.48
N GLY A 158 17.64 -59.49 -52.53
CA GLY A 158 17.95 -60.20 -53.78
C GLY A 158 16.74 -60.85 -54.46
N ALA A 159 15.62 -61.02 -53.73
CA ALA A 159 14.38 -61.58 -54.28
C ALA A 159 13.45 -60.54 -54.94
N THR A 160 13.75 -59.25 -54.80
CA THR A 160 12.91 -58.17 -55.34
C THR A 160 13.41 -57.76 -56.73
N ALA A 161 12.49 -57.66 -57.68
CA ALA A 161 12.76 -57.02 -58.97
C ALA A 161 12.71 -55.50 -58.78
N TYR A 162 13.78 -54.82 -59.16
CA TYR A 162 13.92 -53.37 -59.06
C TYR A 162 13.85 -52.75 -60.45
N THR A 163 13.12 -51.65 -60.56
CA THR A 163 13.02 -50.86 -61.79
C THR A 163 13.70 -49.50 -61.61
N VAL A 164 14.05 -48.84 -62.72
CA VAL A 164 14.68 -47.51 -62.69
C VAL A 164 13.89 -46.55 -61.79
N GLY A 165 14.59 -45.96 -60.82
CA GLY A 165 14.02 -45.05 -59.81
C GLY A 165 13.70 -45.70 -58.47
N ASP A 166 13.76 -47.02 -58.33
CA ASP A 166 13.63 -47.69 -57.03
C ASP A 166 14.82 -47.38 -56.12
N VAL A 167 14.58 -47.03 -54.86
CA VAL A 167 15.62 -46.69 -53.88
C VAL A 167 15.62 -47.70 -52.75
N VAL A 168 16.79 -48.26 -52.46
CA VAL A 168 17.01 -49.24 -51.39
C VAL A 168 18.01 -48.74 -50.37
N THR A 169 17.93 -49.26 -49.16
CA THR A 169 18.96 -49.08 -48.12
C THR A 169 19.80 -50.35 -47.97
N LEU A 170 21.12 -50.19 -47.83
CA LEU A 170 22.04 -51.28 -47.51
C LEU A 170 23.18 -50.74 -46.64
N ASN A 171 23.41 -51.36 -45.48
CA ASN A 171 24.46 -50.98 -44.54
C ASN A 171 24.47 -49.48 -44.16
N GLY A 172 23.27 -48.91 -43.95
CA GLY A 172 23.08 -47.51 -43.57
C GLY A 172 23.28 -46.48 -44.69
N SER A 173 23.61 -46.91 -45.91
CA SER A 173 23.65 -46.07 -47.11
C SER A 173 22.42 -46.31 -48.00
N SER A 174 22.05 -45.34 -48.83
CA SER A 174 20.92 -45.42 -49.75
C SER A 174 21.38 -45.41 -51.21
N TYR A 175 20.74 -46.21 -52.06
CA TYR A 175 21.09 -46.40 -53.47
C TYR A 175 19.85 -46.36 -54.36
N ALA A 176 19.94 -45.73 -55.53
CA ALA A 176 18.88 -45.68 -56.54
C ALA A 176 19.18 -46.63 -57.71
N CYS A 177 18.20 -47.44 -58.10
CA CYS A 177 18.27 -48.33 -59.24
C CYS A 177 18.25 -47.50 -60.53
N ILE A 178 19.20 -47.74 -61.42
CA ILE A 178 19.36 -47.02 -62.70
C ILE A 178 19.17 -47.91 -63.93
N LEU A 179 19.00 -49.22 -63.73
CA LEU A 179 18.70 -50.18 -64.80
C LEU A 179 17.86 -51.33 -64.22
N ASP A 180 16.74 -51.68 -64.85
CA ASP A 180 15.85 -52.74 -64.38
C ASP A 180 16.56 -54.08 -64.19
N HIS A 181 16.42 -54.69 -63.01
CA HIS A 181 17.10 -55.94 -62.69
C HIS A 181 16.47 -56.71 -61.52
N THR A 182 16.92 -57.94 -61.31
CA THR A 182 16.67 -58.73 -60.09
C THR A 182 18.01 -59.26 -59.58
N ASN A 183 18.18 -59.33 -58.25
CA ASN A 183 19.34 -59.97 -57.61
C ASN A 183 20.74 -59.39 -57.94
N HIS A 184 20.84 -58.09 -58.20
CA HIS A 184 22.12 -57.38 -58.21
C HIS A 184 22.20 -56.48 -56.98
N ALA A 185 23.22 -56.68 -56.15
CA ALA A 185 23.39 -55.94 -54.90
C ALA A 185 24.09 -54.59 -55.13
N PRO A 186 23.63 -53.49 -54.48
CA PRO A 186 24.45 -52.28 -54.35
C PRO A 186 25.78 -52.62 -53.67
N PRO A 187 26.90 -51.95 -54.02
CA PRO A 187 26.99 -50.70 -54.80
C PRO A 187 27.35 -50.93 -56.29
N ASN A 188 26.87 -52.00 -56.94
CA ASN A 188 27.18 -52.25 -58.35
C ASN A 188 26.72 -51.08 -59.24
N ALA A 189 27.67 -50.29 -59.73
CA ALA A 189 27.45 -49.03 -60.45
C ALA A 189 26.73 -49.18 -61.80
N THR A 190 26.64 -50.39 -62.36
CA THR A 190 25.85 -50.65 -63.57
C THR A 190 24.34 -50.59 -63.30
N TYR A 191 23.94 -50.99 -62.09
CA TYR A 191 22.54 -51.15 -61.69
C TYR A 191 22.12 -50.16 -60.61
N TRP A 192 23.06 -49.66 -59.82
CA TRP A 192 22.82 -48.82 -58.64
C TRP A 192 23.70 -47.57 -58.62
N GLN A 193 23.09 -46.42 -58.41
CA GLN A 193 23.74 -45.15 -58.11
C GLN A 193 23.70 -44.89 -56.60
N LEU A 194 24.83 -44.55 -55.97
CA LEU A 194 24.85 -44.11 -54.57
C LEU A 194 24.08 -42.79 -54.44
N LEU A 195 23.10 -42.75 -53.52
CA LEU A 195 22.28 -41.59 -53.23
C LEU A 195 22.73 -40.86 -51.96
N ALA A 196 23.04 -41.61 -50.90
CA ALA A 196 23.56 -41.06 -49.65
C ALA A 196 24.41 -42.10 -48.90
N SER A 197 25.60 -41.70 -48.45
CA SER A 197 26.44 -42.52 -47.57
C SER A 197 25.99 -42.42 -46.11
N ILE A 198 26.27 -43.45 -45.31
CA ILE A 198 26.12 -43.39 -43.85
C ILE A 198 26.93 -42.23 -43.24
N GLY A 199 26.37 -41.51 -42.27
CA GLY A 199 27.07 -40.45 -41.53
C GLY A 199 27.98 -40.99 -40.41
N PRO A 200 28.96 -40.20 -39.92
CA PRO A 200 29.75 -40.56 -38.75
C PRO A 200 28.86 -40.68 -37.50
N ALA A 201 29.24 -41.55 -36.55
CA ALA A 201 28.54 -41.68 -35.27
C ALA A 201 28.59 -40.34 -34.48
N GLY A 202 27.44 -39.88 -33.98
CA GLY A 202 27.35 -38.67 -33.15
C GLY A 202 27.92 -38.86 -31.73
N ASN A 203 28.22 -37.76 -31.03
CA ASN A 203 28.66 -37.80 -29.63
C ASN A 203 27.59 -38.41 -28.70
N THR A 204 28.02 -39.18 -27.68
CA THR A 204 27.17 -39.75 -26.63
C THR A 204 26.43 -38.66 -25.82
N GLY A 205 25.15 -38.89 -25.48
CA GLY A 205 24.30 -37.95 -24.73
C GLY A 205 24.66 -37.70 -23.24
N PRO A 206 23.87 -36.89 -22.49
CA PRO A 206 24.23 -36.34 -21.18
C PRO A 206 24.50 -37.37 -20.07
N ALA A 207 25.43 -37.03 -19.16
CA ALA A 207 25.81 -37.82 -17.98
C ALA A 207 24.66 -37.92 -16.93
N ALA A 208 24.43 -39.12 -16.39
CA ALA A 208 23.41 -39.36 -15.35
C ALA A 208 23.68 -38.57 -14.04
N TRP A 209 22.64 -38.29 -13.25
CA TRP A 209 22.72 -37.67 -11.92
C TRP A 209 22.26 -38.66 -10.84
N THR A 210 22.78 -38.55 -9.62
CA THR A 210 22.22 -39.28 -8.48
C THR A 210 20.88 -38.64 -8.07
N PRO A 211 19.98 -39.37 -7.37
CA PRO A 211 18.87 -38.74 -6.67
C PRO A 211 19.36 -37.64 -5.71
N PRO A 212 18.63 -36.52 -5.56
CA PRO A 212 19.00 -35.48 -4.59
C PRO A 212 19.03 -36.03 -3.15
N ALA A 213 20.13 -35.80 -2.43
CA ALA A 213 20.30 -36.18 -1.03
C ALA A 213 20.68 -34.96 -0.16
N ALA A 214 20.56 -35.02 1.16
CA ALA A 214 21.02 -33.92 2.02
C ALA A 214 22.55 -33.75 1.92
N TRP A 215 23.04 -32.50 1.89
CA TRP A 215 24.48 -32.26 1.96
C TRP A 215 25.04 -32.64 3.34
N ALA A 216 26.21 -33.27 3.36
CA ALA A 216 26.93 -33.65 4.56
C ALA A 216 28.40 -33.25 4.45
N THR A 217 29.03 -32.95 5.59
CA THR A 217 30.48 -32.69 5.68
C THR A 217 31.27 -34.00 5.65
N ALA A 218 32.56 -33.94 5.35
CA ALA A 218 33.47 -35.09 5.23
C ALA A 218 32.98 -36.20 4.28
N THR A 219 32.12 -35.87 3.32
CA THR A 219 31.49 -36.79 2.38
C THR A 219 32.11 -36.62 1.00
N ALA A 220 32.47 -37.72 0.34
CA ALA A 220 33.00 -37.69 -1.01
C ALA A 220 31.87 -37.53 -2.04
N TYR A 221 31.94 -36.47 -2.85
CA TYR A 221 31.01 -36.19 -3.93
C TYR A 221 31.72 -36.26 -5.28
N THR A 222 31.03 -36.76 -6.29
CA THR A 222 31.57 -37.04 -7.64
C THR A 222 30.98 -36.11 -8.69
N ALA A 223 31.81 -35.62 -9.61
CA ALA A 223 31.38 -34.85 -10.78
C ALA A 223 31.06 -35.72 -12.02
N GLY A 224 31.45 -37.00 -12.01
CA GLY A 224 31.25 -37.95 -13.12
C GLY A 224 29.97 -38.77 -12.97
N PRO A 225 29.44 -39.39 -14.05
CA PRO A 225 28.15 -40.08 -14.03
C PRO A 225 28.13 -41.30 -13.08
N PRO A 226 27.19 -41.37 -12.10
CA PRO A 226 26.21 -40.33 -11.80
C PRO A 226 26.81 -39.18 -10.99
N ALA A 227 26.66 -37.93 -11.45
CA ALA A 227 27.13 -36.77 -10.70
C ALA A 227 26.31 -36.62 -9.42
N SER A 228 26.98 -36.31 -8.31
CA SER A 228 26.32 -36.18 -7.01
C SER A 228 25.41 -34.96 -6.95
N VAL A 229 24.17 -35.16 -6.50
CA VAL A 229 23.17 -34.10 -6.30
C VAL A 229 22.85 -33.95 -4.83
N VAL A 230 22.95 -32.73 -4.32
CA VAL A 230 22.72 -32.41 -2.90
C VAL A 230 21.67 -31.32 -2.70
N VAL A 231 20.96 -31.39 -1.59
CA VAL A 231 20.05 -30.35 -1.10
C VAL A 231 20.67 -29.70 0.14
N GLN A 232 20.78 -28.38 0.12
CA GLN A 232 21.29 -27.58 1.24
C GLN A 232 20.41 -26.33 1.40
N SER A 233 19.84 -26.15 2.59
CA SER A 233 18.92 -25.03 2.91
C SER A 233 17.73 -24.90 1.96
N GLY A 234 17.22 -26.02 1.43
CA GLY A 234 16.08 -26.05 0.49
C GLY A 234 16.42 -25.78 -0.98
N GLU A 235 17.68 -25.49 -1.29
CA GLU A 235 18.20 -25.32 -2.66
C GLU A 235 18.87 -26.63 -3.12
N THR A 236 18.85 -26.93 -4.43
CA THR A 236 19.46 -28.15 -5.02
C THR A 236 20.69 -27.80 -5.85
N TYR A 237 21.76 -28.57 -5.66
CA TYR A 237 23.06 -28.37 -6.29
C TYR A 237 23.60 -29.67 -6.92
N VAL A 238 24.33 -29.54 -8.02
CA VAL A 238 25.05 -30.64 -8.69
C VAL A 238 26.55 -30.43 -8.52
N CYS A 239 27.27 -31.51 -8.19
CA CYS A 239 28.73 -31.49 -8.05
C CYS A 239 29.40 -31.31 -9.42
N LEU A 240 30.25 -30.30 -9.56
CA LEU A 240 31.04 -30.03 -10.77
C LEU A 240 32.49 -30.49 -10.67
N VAL A 241 33.03 -30.61 -9.45
CA VAL A 241 34.40 -31.05 -9.20
C VAL A 241 34.39 -32.09 -8.09
N SER A 242 34.85 -33.31 -8.36
CA SER A 242 34.90 -34.36 -7.35
C SER A 242 35.76 -33.92 -6.16
N HIS A 243 35.22 -33.98 -4.95
CA HIS A 243 35.89 -33.55 -3.72
C HIS A 243 35.33 -34.26 -2.49
N THR A 244 36.11 -34.31 -1.42
CA THR A 244 35.59 -34.56 -0.07
C THR A 244 35.12 -33.24 0.52
N SER A 245 33.86 -33.16 0.92
CA SER A 245 33.23 -31.92 1.40
C SER A 245 33.85 -31.41 2.69
N GLY A 246 34.06 -30.10 2.76
CA GLY A 246 34.49 -29.39 3.97
C GLY A 246 33.33 -28.58 4.52
N ALA A 247 33.37 -27.27 4.26
CA ALA A 247 32.26 -26.35 4.51
C ALA A 247 31.58 -25.97 3.19
N PHE A 248 30.25 -26.12 3.13
CA PHE A 248 29.47 -25.91 1.90
C PHE A 248 29.74 -24.55 1.23
N ALA A 249 29.80 -23.47 2.00
CA ALA A 249 30.05 -22.12 1.47
C ALA A 249 31.43 -21.98 0.80
N SER A 250 32.46 -22.61 1.37
CA SER A 250 33.81 -22.63 0.80
C SER A 250 33.86 -23.48 -0.47
N ASP A 251 33.18 -24.63 -0.48
CA ASP A 251 33.11 -25.51 -1.65
C ASP A 251 32.33 -24.86 -2.80
N LEU A 252 31.25 -24.12 -2.50
CA LEU A 252 30.49 -23.35 -3.47
C LEU A 252 31.30 -22.17 -4.05
N ALA A 253 32.01 -21.41 -3.21
CA ALA A 253 32.88 -20.32 -3.66
C ALA A 253 34.05 -20.82 -4.53
N ALA A 254 34.52 -22.05 -4.29
CA ALA A 254 35.51 -22.73 -5.12
C ALA A 254 34.92 -23.34 -6.41
N SER A 255 33.68 -23.02 -6.77
CA SER A 255 32.98 -23.52 -7.97
C SER A 255 32.85 -25.05 -8.06
N LYS A 256 32.87 -25.75 -6.91
CA LYS A 256 32.69 -27.21 -6.88
C LYS A 256 31.23 -27.64 -7.03
N TRP A 257 30.29 -26.71 -6.88
CA TRP A 257 28.85 -26.93 -6.96
C TRP A 257 28.21 -25.95 -7.94
N ILE A 258 27.26 -26.41 -8.74
CA ILE A 258 26.36 -25.56 -9.51
C ILE A 258 24.95 -25.66 -8.95
N LYS A 259 24.29 -24.52 -8.75
CA LYS A 259 22.89 -24.50 -8.34
C LYS A 259 22.00 -24.85 -9.53
N VAL A 260 21.12 -25.82 -9.33
CA VAL A 260 20.16 -26.28 -10.36
C VAL A 260 18.70 -26.03 -9.98
N ALA A 261 18.39 -25.81 -8.70
CA ALA A 261 17.07 -25.37 -8.27
C ALA A 261 17.16 -24.52 -7.00
N SER A 262 16.30 -23.51 -6.88
CA SER A 262 16.15 -22.69 -5.67
C SER A 262 14.99 -23.17 -4.79
N ALA A 263 15.02 -22.82 -3.50
CA ALA A 263 13.91 -23.01 -2.58
C ALA A 263 12.71 -22.18 -3.07
N GLY A 264 11.54 -22.81 -3.16
CA GLY A 264 10.31 -22.11 -3.48
C GLY A 264 9.85 -21.24 -2.31
N GLY A 265 10.02 -19.92 -2.42
CA GLY A 265 9.43 -18.93 -1.52
C GLY A 265 8.33 -18.13 -2.22
N VAL A 266 7.30 -17.71 -1.48
CA VAL A 266 6.30 -16.77 -2.00
C VAL A 266 6.96 -15.38 -2.09
N ALA A 267 7.37 -14.98 -3.28
CA ALA A 267 8.17 -13.78 -3.51
C ALA A 267 7.41 -12.46 -3.29
N SER A 268 6.07 -12.49 -3.25
CA SER A 268 5.23 -11.32 -2.96
C SER A 268 3.81 -11.74 -2.55
N LEU A 269 3.24 -11.02 -1.60
CA LEU A 269 1.88 -11.09 -1.09
C LEU A 269 1.08 -9.81 -1.40
N ASN A 270 1.59 -8.96 -2.30
CA ASN A 270 0.91 -7.72 -2.67
C ASN A 270 -0.52 -8.00 -3.12
N GLY A 271 -1.49 -7.27 -2.55
CA GLY A 271 -2.92 -7.43 -2.86
C GLY A 271 -3.60 -8.66 -2.23
N GLN A 272 -2.89 -9.51 -1.49
CA GLN A 272 -3.43 -10.75 -0.89
C GLN A 272 -3.56 -10.69 0.64
N ILE A 273 -3.12 -9.60 1.26
CA ILE A 273 -3.02 -9.43 2.72
C ILE A 273 -4.37 -9.56 3.43
N GLY A 274 -5.44 -9.01 2.82
CA GLY A 274 -6.79 -9.06 3.39
C GLY A 274 -7.40 -10.48 3.47
N ALA A 275 -6.98 -11.39 2.59
CA ALA A 275 -7.50 -12.77 2.53
C ALA A 275 -6.68 -13.76 3.40
N LEU A 276 -5.44 -13.43 3.72
CA LEU A 276 -4.52 -14.29 4.47
C LEU A 276 -4.60 -14.11 6.00
N SER A 277 -5.08 -12.94 6.47
CA SER A 277 -5.24 -12.63 7.90
C SER A 277 -6.16 -13.59 8.66
N SER A 278 -7.02 -14.36 7.97
CA SER A 278 -7.90 -15.35 8.59
C SER A 278 -7.39 -16.79 8.53
N TYR A 279 -6.37 -17.07 7.70
CA TYR A 279 -5.95 -18.44 7.40
C TYR A 279 -4.54 -18.78 7.92
N LEU A 280 -3.71 -17.76 8.18
CA LEU A 280 -2.37 -17.96 8.69
C LEU A 280 -2.06 -16.82 9.67
N ASP A 281 -1.67 -17.15 10.90
CA ASP A 281 -1.21 -16.15 11.88
C ASP A 281 0.19 -15.66 11.45
N ILE A 282 0.28 -14.83 10.41
CA ILE A 282 1.54 -14.41 9.72
C ILE A 282 2.30 -13.33 10.51
N THR A 283 1.94 -13.11 11.77
CA THR A 283 2.52 -12.05 12.59
C THR A 283 2.57 -12.46 14.04
N GLY A 284 3.66 -12.08 14.72
CA GLY A 284 3.87 -12.38 16.13
C GLY A 284 3.17 -11.44 17.10
N ARG A 285 3.56 -11.55 18.36
CA ARG A 285 3.09 -10.78 19.48
C ARG A 285 4.22 -10.22 20.33
N VAL A 286 4.02 -9.00 20.78
CA VAL A 286 4.87 -8.30 21.74
C VAL A 286 4.43 -8.65 23.16
N THR A 287 5.36 -9.18 23.95
CA THR A 287 5.17 -9.56 25.35
C THR A 287 6.32 -9.07 26.23
N PRO A 288 6.08 -8.83 27.53
CA PRO A 288 7.12 -8.52 28.51
C PRO A 288 7.85 -9.79 29.02
N THR A 289 7.36 -10.98 28.67
CA THR A 289 7.89 -12.29 29.08
C THR A 289 8.20 -13.15 27.85
N SER A 290 9.28 -13.91 27.93
CA SER A 290 9.77 -14.74 26.82
C SER A 290 8.91 -15.99 26.64
N LEU A 291 8.56 -16.30 25.38
CA LEU A 291 7.95 -17.55 24.92
C LEU A 291 6.59 -17.89 25.57
N THR A 292 6.01 -16.93 26.27
CA THR A 292 4.69 -17.09 26.90
C THR A 292 3.59 -16.68 25.92
N PRO A 293 2.49 -17.44 25.84
CA PRO A 293 1.20 -16.87 25.47
C PRO A 293 0.90 -15.74 26.47
N GLU A 294 0.35 -14.63 25.99
CA GLU A 294 -0.20 -13.47 26.72
C GLU A 294 0.05 -13.39 28.23
N PRO A 295 0.62 -12.30 28.80
CA PRO A 295 0.73 -12.15 30.25
C PRO A 295 -0.62 -12.39 30.93
N GLN A 296 -0.73 -13.51 31.65
CA GLN A 296 -1.93 -13.87 32.42
C GLN A 296 -1.91 -13.26 33.83
N THR A 297 -0.77 -12.67 34.20
CA THR A 297 -0.51 -12.04 35.48
C THR A 297 0.21 -10.72 35.27
N SER A 298 0.14 -9.85 36.28
CA SER A 298 0.85 -8.56 36.25
C SER A 298 2.36 -8.75 36.15
N VAL A 299 2.98 -8.05 35.21
CA VAL A 299 4.44 -7.92 35.05
C VAL A 299 4.78 -6.45 35.25
N ALA A 300 5.51 -6.15 36.32
CA ALA A 300 6.01 -4.80 36.57
C ALA A 300 7.49 -4.71 36.19
N GLY A 301 7.89 -3.59 35.60
CA GLY A 301 9.29 -3.24 35.39
C GLY A 301 10.03 -4.09 34.35
N ALA A 302 9.37 -4.50 33.27
CA ALA A 302 10.04 -5.25 32.20
C ALA A 302 11.17 -4.40 31.57
N THR A 303 12.41 -4.90 31.63
CA THR A 303 13.61 -4.25 31.07
C THR A 303 13.84 -4.60 29.60
N GLN A 304 13.09 -5.58 29.09
CA GLN A 304 13.13 -6.04 27.71
C GLN A 304 11.76 -6.56 27.27
N LEU A 305 11.54 -6.53 25.97
CA LEU A 305 10.34 -7.00 25.31
C LEU A 305 10.68 -8.09 24.31
N TYR A 306 9.73 -8.96 24.06
CA TYR A 306 9.87 -10.10 23.16
C TYR A 306 8.83 -10.02 22.07
N PHE A 307 9.25 -10.16 20.83
CA PHE A 307 8.35 -10.39 19.69
C PHE A 307 8.39 -11.87 19.32
N THR A 308 7.32 -12.58 19.64
CA THR A 308 7.23 -14.05 19.51
C THR A 308 6.15 -14.41 18.49
N PRO A 309 6.30 -15.41 17.62
CA PRO A 309 5.28 -15.80 16.67
C PRO A 309 4.08 -16.40 17.42
N THR A 310 2.88 -16.20 16.91
CA THR A 310 1.61 -16.55 17.55
C THR A 310 1.45 -18.03 17.88
N LYS A 311 2.03 -18.94 17.09
CA LYS A 311 2.00 -20.40 17.34
C LYS A 311 3.17 -20.87 18.23
N GLY A 312 3.56 -20.05 19.20
CA GLY A 312 4.75 -20.22 20.03
C GLY A 312 4.88 -21.60 20.69
N ASN A 313 5.95 -22.30 20.32
CA ASN A 313 6.72 -23.25 21.14
C ASN A 313 8.08 -23.56 20.46
N GLY A 314 8.86 -22.53 20.11
CA GLY A 314 10.20 -22.70 19.49
C GLY A 314 10.19 -23.17 18.02
N GLN A 315 9.02 -23.35 17.43
CA GLN A 315 8.83 -23.64 16.01
C GLN A 315 8.65 -22.30 15.30
N GLY A 316 9.63 -21.90 14.49
CA GLY A 316 9.63 -20.59 13.81
C GLY A 316 8.30 -20.25 13.14
N GLY A 317 7.91 -18.98 13.20
CA GLY A 317 6.75 -18.45 12.50
C GLY A 317 7.16 -17.48 11.41
N LEU A 318 6.17 -16.91 10.71
CA LEU A 318 6.39 -15.94 9.65
C LEU A 318 6.06 -14.55 10.16
N GLY A 319 6.87 -13.56 9.79
CA GLY A 319 6.61 -12.12 9.95
C GLY A 319 6.55 -11.45 8.59
N LEU A 320 5.78 -10.38 8.45
CA LEU A 320 5.68 -9.65 7.19
C LEU A 320 6.82 -8.61 7.07
N ASN A 321 7.55 -8.65 5.96
CA ASN A 321 8.52 -7.62 5.61
C ASN A 321 8.14 -6.94 4.30
N TYR A 322 8.51 -5.67 4.17
CA TYR A 322 8.34 -4.89 2.94
C TYR A 322 9.70 -4.40 2.44
N ASP A 323 10.09 -4.76 1.22
CA ASP A 323 11.36 -4.32 0.61
C ASP A 323 11.26 -2.95 -0.10
N GLY A 324 10.09 -2.32 -0.10
CA GLY A 324 9.80 -1.10 -0.86
C GLY A 324 9.00 -1.32 -2.13
N THR A 325 8.81 -2.57 -2.54
CA THR A 325 8.00 -2.96 -3.71
C THR A 325 7.03 -4.08 -3.32
N ASN A 326 7.52 -5.12 -2.65
CA ASN A 326 6.80 -6.35 -2.34
C ASN A 326 6.72 -6.58 -0.84
N ILE A 327 5.57 -7.08 -0.42
CA ILE A 327 5.34 -7.62 0.93
C ILE A 327 5.59 -9.11 0.86
N PHE A 328 6.45 -9.67 1.71
CA PHE A 328 6.76 -11.11 1.71
C PHE A 328 6.92 -11.65 3.12
N PRO A 329 6.66 -12.95 3.34
CA PRO A 329 6.82 -13.58 4.64
C PRO A 329 8.29 -13.88 4.93
N VAL A 330 8.71 -13.67 6.18
CA VAL A 330 10.07 -13.89 6.66
C VAL A 330 10.02 -14.80 7.88
N PRO A 331 10.75 -15.93 7.88
CA PRO A 331 10.80 -16.80 9.04
C PRO A 331 11.53 -16.12 10.20
N PHE A 332 10.97 -16.20 11.40
CA PHE A 332 11.62 -15.79 12.63
C PHE A 332 11.20 -16.69 13.79
N GLN A 333 12.06 -16.83 14.80
CA GLN A 333 11.70 -17.48 16.06
C GLN A 333 11.21 -16.42 17.04
N GLN A 334 11.96 -16.10 18.09
CA GLN A 334 11.67 -14.96 18.95
C GLN A 334 12.74 -13.89 18.73
N LEU A 335 12.32 -12.64 18.73
CA LEU A 335 13.21 -11.48 18.70
C LEU A 335 13.06 -10.67 19.98
N THR A 336 14.12 -9.96 20.37
CA THR A 336 14.18 -9.24 21.64
C THR A 336 14.45 -7.76 21.41
N ASN A 337 13.83 -6.92 22.22
CA ASN A 337 14.17 -5.50 22.32
C ASN A 337 14.56 -5.18 23.77
N VAL A 338 15.82 -4.88 24.01
CA VAL A 338 16.37 -4.47 25.31
C VAL A 338 16.22 -2.96 25.45
N LEU A 339 15.49 -2.53 26.47
CA LEU A 339 15.10 -1.12 26.61
C LEU A 339 16.28 -0.19 26.92
N ALA A 340 17.32 -0.70 27.60
CA ALA A 340 18.50 0.08 27.97
C ALA A 340 19.57 0.21 26.85
N ASN A 341 19.46 -0.56 25.76
CA ASN A 341 20.46 -0.58 24.70
C ASN A 341 20.11 0.44 23.59
N SER A 342 21.04 0.83 22.71
CA SER A 342 20.80 1.69 21.52
C SER A 342 21.32 1.09 20.19
N SER A 343 21.65 -0.21 20.17
CA SER A 343 22.19 -0.90 18.99
C SER A 343 21.13 -1.48 18.05
N VAL A 344 21.49 -1.57 16.76
CA VAL A 344 20.74 -2.28 15.71
C VAL A 344 20.52 -3.72 16.16
N GLY A 345 19.30 -4.25 16.03
CA GLY A 345 19.03 -5.64 16.43
C GLY A 345 18.27 -5.77 17.75
N ASN A 346 18.51 -4.86 18.69
CA ASN A 346 18.03 -5.00 20.06
C ASN A 346 17.42 -3.73 20.65
N ALA A 347 17.50 -2.57 19.99
CA ALA A 347 17.41 -1.35 20.79
C ALA A 347 17.06 -0.01 20.14
N GLY A 348 16.81 0.06 18.84
CA GLY A 348 16.39 1.33 18.23
C GLY A 348 17.39 2.48 18.41
N PRO A 349 16.97 3.74 18.26
CA PRO A 349 17.86 4.87 18.08
C PRO A 349 18.66 5.24 19.33
N ALA A 350 18.06 5.07 20.52
CA ALA A 350 18.66 5.38 21.81
C ALA A 350 18.04 4.51 22.90
N ALA A 351 18.71 4.40 24.07
CA ALA A 351 18.11 3.84 25.28
C ALA A 351 16.77 4.52 25.58
N VAL A 352 15.81 3.75 26.11
CA VAL A 352 14.51 4.33 26.42
C VAL A 352 14.63 5.45 27.45
N VAL A 353 13.82 6.46 27.25
CA VAL A 353 13.61 7.52 28.21
C VAL A 353 12.50 7.06 29.16
N PRO A 354 12.56 7.42 30.45
CA PRO A 354 11.41 7.29 31.34
C PRO A 354 10.16 7.90 30.72
N ASN A 355 8.99 7.36 31.09
CA ASN A 355 7.69 7.95 30.80
C ASN A 355 7.34 8.16 29.30
N ALA A 356 7.96 7.41 28.41
CA ALA A 356 7.86 7.59 26.98
C ALA A 356 7.17 6.45 26.23
N CYS A 357 6.46 6.80 25.16
CA CYS A 357 5.82 5.93 24.20
C CYS A 357 6.72 5.66 23.00
N TYR A 358 6.73 4.41 22.54
CA TYR A 358 7.50 3.99 21.38
C TYR A 358 6.69 3.08 20.50
N ASP A 359 6.82 3.23 19.19
CA ASP A 359 6.40 2.20 18.26
C ASP A 359 7.47 1.13 18.16
N LEU A 360 7.01 -0.08 17.90
CA LEU A 360 7.83 -1.25 17.71
C LEU A 360 7.70 -1.74 16.27
N TYR A 361 8.81 -2.11 15.67
CA TYR A 361 8.93 -2.47 14.28
C TYR A 361 9.66 -3.80 14.11
N PHE A 362 9.08 -4.66 13.28
CA PHE A 362 9.73 -5.82 12.70
C PHE A 362 10.30 -5.45 11.32
N TRP A 363 11.53 -5.85 11.02
CA TRP A 363 12.17 -5.60 9.74
C TRP A 363 13.31 -6.58 9.46
N VAL A 364 13.81 -6.60 8.23
CA VAL A 364 14.97 -7.42 7.86
C VAL A 364 16.22 -6.55 7.69
N ASN A 365 17.23 -6.78 8.52
CA ASN A 365 18.55 -6.16 8.40
C ASN A 365 19.45 -7.03 7.51
N GLY A 366 19.53 -6.70 6.22
CA GLY A 366 20.18 -7.55 5.23
C GLY A 366 19.41 -8.86 5.04
N SER A 367 19.76 -9.88 5.83
CA SER A 367 19.06 -11.17 5.89
C SER A 367 18.58 -11.54 7.30
N THR A 368 18.80 -10.68 8.29
CA THR A 368 18.50 -10.98 9.70
C THR A 368 17.19 -10.32 10.13
N PRO A 369 16.16 -11.12 10.50
CA PRO A 369 14.93 -10.59 11.10
C PRO A 369 15.27 -9.86 12.40
N THR A 370 14.73 -8.66 12.55
CA THR A 370 15.12 -7.73 13.61
C THR A 370 13.89 -7.07 14.23
N PHE A 371 13.95 -6.86 15.55
CA PHE A 371 12.91 -6.21 16.33
C PHE A 371 13.45 -4.93 16.97
N THR A 372 12.91 -3.79 16.57
CA THR A 372 13.45 -2.48 16.88
C THR A 372 12.34 -1.54 17.33
N ARG A 373 12.69 -0.50 18.09
CA ARG A 373 11.75 0.56 18.48
C ARG A 373 12.04 1.84 17.72
N SER A 374 11.04 2.71 17.57
CA SER A 374 11.21 4.08 17.06
C SER A 374 11.98 4.97 18.04
N ASP A 375 12.12 6.24 17.67
CA ASP A 375 12.26 7.31 18.66
C ASP A 375 11.01 7.36 19.56
N TYR A 376 11.08 8.09 20.68
CA TYR A 376 9.88 8.30 21.49
C TYR A 376 8.90 9.24 20.80
N PHE A 377 7.62 9.16 21.16
CA PHE A 377 6.59 9.98 20.53
C PHE A 377 6.82 11.45 20.88
N LYS A 378 6.98 12.26 19.83
CA LYS A 378 7.15 13.71 19.94
C LYS A 378 6.05 14.36 19.12
N LYS A 379 5.36 15.34 19.69
CA LYS A 379 4.54 16.26 18.89
C LYS A 379 5.30 17.56 18.78
N SER A 380 5.52 18.07 17.58
CA SER A 380 6.22 19.35 17.39
C SER A 380 5.48 20.22 16.39
N ALA A 381 5.42 21.52 16.65
CA ALA A 381 4.92 22.49 15.70
C ALA A 381 5.57 23.85 15.92
N THR A 382 5.54 24.68 14.88
CA THR A 382 5.78 26.11 15.04
C THR A 382 4.70 26.71 15.92
N VAL A 383 5.12 27.49 16.91
CA VAL A 383 4.24 28.17 17.85
C VAL A 383 4.49 29.67 17.83
N THR A 384 3.46 30.45 18.12
CA THR A 384 3.62 31.88 18.39
C THR A 384 3.39 32.15 19.87
N MET A 385 4.10 33.13 20.41
CA MET A 385 4.08 33.46 21.84
C MET A 385 3.75 34.94 21.99
N THR A 386 2.87 35.29 22.93
CA THR A 386 2.65 36.70 23.27
C THR A 386 3.76 37.20 24.20
N ILE A 387 3.95 38.52 24.19
CA ILE A 387 4.79 39.23 25.16
C ILE A 387 3.83 39.86 26.17
N ALA A 388 3.50 39.11 27.23
CA ALA A 388 2.43 39.45 28.14
C ALA A 388 2.61 38.82 29.53
N SER A 389 1.82 39.29 30.48
CA SER A 389 1.73 38.77 31.84
C SER A 389 0.30 38.31 32.14
N PRO A 390 -0.04 37.01 32.03
CA PRO A 390 0.82 35.90 31.63
C PRO A 390 1.00 35.76 30.11
N ALA A 391 2.07 35.06 29.69
CA ALA A 391 2.35 34.74 28.31
C ALA A 391 1.37 33.68 27.78
N VAL A 392 0.84 33.90 26.59
CA VAL A 392 -0.07 32.98 25.89
C VAL A 392 0.65 32.39 24.68
N MET A 393 0.64 31.07 24.59
CA MET A 393 1.13 30.31 23.45
C MET A 393 -0.03 29.99 22.52
N PHE A 394 0.21 30.08 21.22
CA PHE A 394 -0.69 29.56 20.20
C PHE A 394 -0.03 28.40 19.46
N TRP A 395 -0.73 27.27 19.50
CA TRP A 395 -0.44 26.08 18.74
C TRP A 395 -1.80 25.50 18.32
N ALA A 396 -2.16 25.67 17.05
CA ALA A 396 -3.41 25.15 16.51
C ALA A 396 -3.55 23.63 16.74
N ALA A 397 -4.68 23.22 17.31
CA ALA A 397 -5.02 21.84 17.63
C ALA A 397 -3.90 21.11 18.39
N HIS A 398 -3.37 21.75 19.44
CA HIS A 398 -2.21 21.23 20.17
C HIS A 398 -2.53 19.89 20.85
N GLY A 399 -3.76 19.66 21.31
CA GLY A 399 -4.16 18.39 21.94
C GLY A 399 -3.40 18.02 23.22
N LEU A 400 -2.55 18.94 23.72
CA LEU A 400 -1.84 18.87 24.99
C LEU A 400 -2.78 19.22 26.15
N TRP A 401 -2.57 18.65 27.34
CA TRP A 401 -3.33 19.02 28.54
C TRP A 401 -2.59 20.06 29.36
N ASP A 402 -3.17 20.46 30.49
CA ASP A 402 -2.46 21.12 31.58
C ASP A 402 -1.35 20.20 32.13
N GLY A 403 -0.14 20.72 32.30
CA GLY A 403 1.00 19.99 32.85
C GLY A 403 1.79 19.13 31.86
N THR A 404 1.50 19.16 30.56
CA THR A 404 2.29 18.46 29.52
C THR A 404 3.67 19.11 29.38
N PRO A 405 4.79 18.36 29.44
CA PRO A 405 6.11 18.92 29.24
C PRO A 405 6.32 19.34 27.79
N ILE A 406 6.91 20.51 27.61
CA ILE A 406 7.27 21.06 26.31
C ILE A 406 8.67 21.67 26.38
N VAL A 407 9.39 21.57 25.28
CA VAL A 407 10.69 22.22 25.10
C VAL A 407 10.59 23.14 23.89
N PHE A 408 11.11 24.36 24.02
CA PHE A 408 11.18 25.30 22.91
C PHE A 408 12.55 25.26 22.23
N THR A 409 12.53 25.30 20.90
CA THR A 409 13.68 25.59 20.05
C THR A 409 13.36 26.81 19.20
N SER A 410 14.38 27.55 18.76
CA SER A 410 14.19 28.78 18.01
C SER A 410 15.34 29.01 17.04
N THR A 411 15.05 29.55 15.85
CA THR A 411 16.08 30.04 14.91
C THR A 411 16.60 31.44 15.25
N GLY A 412 15.91 32.16 16.14
CA GLY A 412 16.33 33.44 16.71
C GLY A 412 16.15 33.49 18.23
N ALA A 413 15.94 34.67 18.81
CA ALA A 413 15.80 34.82 20.26
C ALA A 413 14.37 34.55 20.74
N LEU A 414 14.21 33.70 21.76
CA LEU A 414 12.97 33.58 22.53
C LEU A 414 12.73 34.84 23.38
N PRO A 415 11.48 35.20 23.70
CA PRO A 415 11.18 36.32 24.59
C PRO A 415 11.74 36.07 26.00
N ALA A 416 12.06 37.15 26.72
CA ALA A 416 12.58 37.05 28.08
C ALA A 416 11.55 36.36 28.99
N GLY A 417 12.00 35.39 29.78
CA GLY A 417 11.16 34.49 30.57
C GLY A 417 11.18 33.04 30.07
N LEU A 418 11.61 32.81 28.83
CA LEU A 418 11.77 31.48 28.24
C LEU A 418 13.19 31.25 27.72
N THR A 419 13.71 30.03 27.92
CA THR A 419 15.06 29.62 27.52
C THR A 419 14.96 28.39 26.63
N ALA A 420 15.65 28.41 25.49
CA ALA A 420 15.65 27.29 24.55
C ALA A 420 16.27 26.04 25.19
N GLY A 421 15.72 24.85 24.88
CA GLY A 421 16.19 23.59 25.46
C GLY A 421 15.77 23.34 26.92
N THR A 422 15.12 24.31 27.58
CA THR A 422 14.55 24.12 28.92
C THR A 422 13.16 23.49 28.84
N THR A 423 12.87 22.54 29.73
CA THR A 423 11.53 21.94 29.86
C THR A 423 10.61 22.86 30.64
N TYR A 424 9.46 23.18 30.03
CA TYR A 424 8.33 23.86 30.62
C TYR A 424 7.11 22.95 30.64
N PHE A 425 6.04 23.37 31.29
CA PHE A 425 4.79 22.63 31.34
C PHE A 425 3.67 23.50 30.80
N THR A 426 2.83 22.97 29.93
CA THR A 426 1.60 23.63 29.48
C THR A 426 0.70 23.96 30.66
N LYS A 427 -0.08 25.04 30.55
CA LYS A 427 -0.99 25.50 31.59
C LYS A 427 -2.35 25.92 31.02
N SER A 428 -3.42 25.35 31.56
CA SER A 428 -4.82 25.61 31.18
C SER A 428 -5.72 25.65 32.42
N PRO A 429 -6.89 26.32 32.41
CA PRO A 429 -7.45 27.12 31.32
C PRO A 429 -6.66 28.41 31.07
N VAL A 430 -6.80 28.97 29.88
CA VAL A 430 -6.11 30.21 29.46
C VAL A 430 -7.08 31.37 29.46
N THR A 431 -6.61 32.54 29.91
CA THR A 431 -7.35 33.80 29.86
C THR A 431 -6.85 34.65 28.70
N ILE A 432 -7.74 35.03 27.78
CA ILE A 432 -7.40 35.78 26.56
C ILE A 432 -8.32 37.00 26.42
N PRO A 433 -7.82 38.16 25.94
CA PRO A 433 -8.66 39.28 25.56
C PRO A 433 -9.65 38.92 24.45
N VAL A 434 -10.91 39.34 24.60
CA VAL A 434 -11.98 39.15 23.61
C VAL A 434 -12.74 40.45 23.41
N THR A 435 -13.46 40.57 22.29
CA THR A 435 -14.45 41.64 22.12
C THR A 435 -15.84 41.04 22.04
N ILE A 436 -16.84 41.78 22.53
CA ILE A 436 -18.22 41.31 22.61
C ILE A 436 -19.10 42.35 21.91
N THR A 437 -19.95 41.93 20.97
CA THR A 437 -20.89 42.84 20.33
C THR A 437 -22.06 43.14 21.26
N ILE A 438 -22.70 44.29 21.06
CA ILE A 438 -24.04 44.56 21.57
C ILE A 438 -25.01 44.15 20.46
N GLY A 439 -25.74 43.05 20.62
CA GLY A 439 -26.57 42.51 19.55
C GLY A 439 -27.48 41.35 19.96
N SER A 440 -28.37 40.97 19.04
CA SER A 440 -29.27 39.83 19.18
C SER A 440 -29.09 38.88 18.00
N PRO A 441 -28.35 37.77 18.16
CA PRO A 441 -27.60 37.34 19.35
C PRO A 441 -26.29 38.13 19.56
N GLY A 442 -25.75 38.08 20.78
CA GLY A 442 -24.43 38.64 21.10
C GLY A 442 -23.31 37.76 20.54
N VAL A 443 -22.32 38.35 19.90
CA VAL A 443 -21.18 37.66 19.28
C VAL A 443 -19.91 38.02 20.01
N VAL A 444 -19.16 36.99 20.41
CA VAL A 444 -17.83 37.10 21.01
C VAL A 444 -16.80 36.89 19.91
N THR A 445 -15.93 37.87 19.68
CA THR A 445 -14.78 37.71 18.80
C THR A 445 -13.61 37.18 19.61
N TRP A 446 -13.20 35.95 19.27
CA TRP A 446 -12.03 35.28 19.84
C TRP A 446 -11.28 34.61 18.69
N ASN A 447 -10.19 35.24 18.26
CA ASN A 447 -9.45 34.79 17.08
C ASN A 447 -8.93 33.36 17.27
N SER A 448 -9.15 32.51 16.27
CA SER A 448 -8.66 31.12 16.21
C SER A 448 -8.93 30.32 17.48
N HIS A 449 -10.12 30.46 18.09
CA HIS A 449 -10.41 29.82 19.37
C HIS A 449 -10.43 28.29 19.30
N GLY A 450 -10.89 27.72 18.17
CA GLY A 450 -10.97 26.27 17.92
C GLY A 450 -11.94 25.49 18.83
N MET A 451 -12.52 26.14 19.85
CA MET A 451 -13.45 25.54 20.80
C MET A 451 -14.72 24.99 20.13
N PRO A 452 -15.09 23.72 20.39
CA PRO A 452 -16.37 23.17 19.95
C PRO A 452 -17.53 23.75 20.78
N ASP A 453 -18.75 23.61 20.28
CA ASP A 453 -19.97 23.97 21.02
C ASP A 453 -20.09 23.15 22.32
N GLY A 454 -20.60 23.77 23.38
CA GLY A 454 -20.68 23.20 24.72
C GLY A 454 -19.42 23.41 25.58
N THR A 455 -18.40 24.10 25.07
CA THR A 455 -17.19 24.41 25.86
C THR A 455 -17.50 25.46 26.92
N ALA A 456 -17.11 25.19 28.17
CA ALA A 456 -17.28 26.13 29.27
C ALA A 456 -16.36 27.36 29.11
N VAL A 457 -16.95 28.55 29.23
CA VAL A 457 -16.25 29.84 29.13
C VAL A 457 -16.70 30.74 30.28
N VAL A 458 -15.74 31.41 30.92
CA VAL A 458 -16.01 32.42 31.96
C VAL A 458 -15.51 33.78 31.47
N PHE A 459 -16.37 34.79 31.49
CA PHE A 459 -15.99 36.16 31.14
C PHE A 459 -15.54 36.95 32.37
N ASN A 460 -14.50 37.77 32.18
CA ASN A 460 -14.02 38.74 33.13
C ASN A 460 -13.86 40.10 32.43
N THR A 461 -13.82 41.17 33.21
CA THR A 461 -13.67 42.52 32.67
C THR A 461 -12.97 43.42 33.69
N SER A 462 -12.29 44.46 33.22
CA SER A 462 -11.81 45.57 34.04
C SER A 462 -12.83 46.70 34.20
N GLY A 463 -13.93 46.66 33.46
CA GLY A 463 -15.05 47.61 33.53
C GLY A 463 -16.39 46.89 33.64
N ALA A 464 -17.34 47.20 32.75
CA ALA A 464 -18.67 46.57 32.72
C ALA A 464 -18.84 45.71 31.46
N LEU A 465 -19.34 44.47 31.63
CA LEU A 465 -19.78 43.62 30.51
C LEU A 465 -21.14 44.12 29.95
N PRO A 466 -21.46 43.84 28.67
CA PRO A 466 -22.81 44.07 28.14
C PRO A 466 -23.89 43.37 28.97
N THR A 467 -25.08 43.98 29.04
CA THR A 467 -26.24 43.37 29.69
C THR A 467 -26.58 42.04 29.01
N GLY A 468 -26.77 40.98 29.80
CA GLY A 468 -26.95 39.60 29.33
C GLY A 468 -25.82 38.66 29.77
N LEU A 469 -24.65 39.21 30.09
CA LEU A 469 -23.49 38.48 30.61
C LEU A 469 -23.08 39.00 31.98
N THR A 470 -22.74 38.09 32.88
CA THR A 470 -22.28 38.38 34.25
C THR A 470 -20.86 37.87 34.42
N ALA A 471 -19.96 38.73 34.92
CA ALA A 471 -18.56 38.35 35.12
C ALA A 471 -18.44 37.21 36.14
N GLY A 472 -17.51 36.28 35.91
CA GLY A 472 -17.32 35.10 36.78
C GLY A 472 -18.38 34.01 36.65
N THR A 473 -19.40 34.20 35.80
CA THR A 473 -20.41 33.16 35.51
C THR A 473 -19.95 32.26 34.38
N THR A 474 -20.17 30.94 34.51
CA THR A 474 -19.90 29.95 33.46
C THR A 474 -20.98 29.96 32.40
N TYR A 475 -20.57 30.08 31.15
CA TYR A 475 -21.39 29.95 29.95
C TYR A 475 -20.85 28.84 29.05
N TYR A 476 -21.60 28.49 28.01
CA TYR A 476 -21.23 27.43 27.07
C TYR A 476 -21.20 27.98 25.65
N THR A 477 -20.11 27.73 24.92
CA THR A 477 -19.97 28.13 23.50
C THR A 477 -21.06 27.50 22.64
N ILE A 478 -21.60 28.27 21.69
CA ILE A 478 -22.47 27.75 20.63
C ILE A 478 -22.18 28.49 19.31
N ASN A 479 -22.53 27.89 18.18
CA ASN A 479 -22.41 28.51 16.85
C ASN A 479 -21.00 29.06 16.58
N GLY A 480 -19.96 28.32 17.02
CA GLY A 480 -18.58 28.71 16.83
C GLY A 480 -18.15 28.74 15.35
N ALA A 481 -17.48 29.81 14.95
CA ALA A 481 -16.73 29.95 13.70
C ALA A 481 -15.23 30.07 14.00
N THR A 482 -14.37 30.30 13.01
CA THR A 482 -12.91 30.34 13.26
C THR A 482 -12.48 31.42 14.26
N ASN A 483 -13.10 32.60 14.22
CA ASN A 483 -12.70 33.77 15.01
C ASN A 483 -13.84 34.36 15.87
N SER A 484 -15.01 33.73 15.87
CA SER A 484 -16.19 34.27 16.54
C SER A 484 -17.08 33.16 17.05
N LEU A 485 -17.72 33.36 18.19
CA LEU A 485 -18.65 32.41 18.79
C LEU A 485 -19.82 33.14 19.45
N GLN A 486 -20.88 32.40 19.77
CA GLN A 486 -21.96 32.85 20.64
C GLN A 486 -21.92 32.02 21.93
N VAL A 487 -22.69 32.40 22.94
CA VAL A 487 -22.75 31.66 24.22
C VAL A 487 -24.18 31.44 24.69
N ALA A 488 -24.38 30.35 25.44
CA ALA A 488 -25.61 29.96 26.11
C ALA A 488 -25.41 29.78 27.62
N ALA A 489 -26.49 29.88 28.40
CA ALA A 489 -26.45 29.64 29.86
C ALA A 489 -26.36 28.15 30.23
N THR A 490 -26.75 27.25 29.33
CA THR A 490 -26.70 25.79 29.49
C THR A 490 -26.12 25.13 28.25
N VAL A 491 -25.55 23.93 28.39
CA VAL A 491 -25.03 23.14 27.26
C VAL A 491 -26.16 22.88 26.25
N GLY A 492 -25.95 23.25 24.98
CA GLY A 492 -26.95 23.12 23.92
C GLY A 492 -28.13 24.10 24.01
N GLY A 493 -28.05 25.11 24.89
CA GLY A 493 -29.09 26.13 25.04
C GLY A 493 -29.10 27.17 23.92
N ALA A 494 -30.08 28.09 23.97
CA ALA A 494 -30.22 29.18 23.00
C ALA A 494 -29.13 30.27 23.18
N PRO A 495 -28.76 30.99 22.11
CA PRO A 495 -27.80 32.09 22.19
C PRO A 495 -28.29 33.23 23.08
N ILE A 496 -27.38 33.78 23.87
CA ILE A 496 -27.63 34.96 24.71
C ILE A 496 -27.60 36.23 23.87
N ASN A 497 -28.62 37.06 24.05
CA ASN A 497 -28.66 38.42 23.51
C ASN A 497 -27.87 39.37 24.43
N THR A 498 -27.13 40.30 23.86
CA THR A 498 -26.39 41.35 24.60
C THR A 498 -26.96 42.73 24.29
N SER A 499 -27.08 43.58 25.31
CA SER A 499 -27.62 44.94 25.20
C SER A 499 -26.87 45.94 26.10
N GLY A 500 -27.26 47.22 26.09
CA GLY A 500 -26.69 48.24 26.98
C GLY A 500 -25.33 48.78 26.52
N SER A 501 -24.52 49.24 27.47
CA SER A 501 -23.15 49.74 27.25
C SER A 501 -22.12 48.80 27.86
N GLN A 502 -20.88 48.85 27.35
CA GLN A 502 -19.74 48.09 27.88
C GLN A 502 -18.51 48.98 28.02
N SER A 503 -17.57 48.60 28.89
CA SER A 503 -16.34 49.36 29.13
C SER A 503 -15.19 48.48 29.64
N GLY A 504 -13.96 48.95 29.41
CA GLY A 504 -12.75 48.24 29.82
C GLY A 504 -12.34 47.12 28.86
N VAL A 505 -11.30 46.39 29.25
CA VAL A 505 -10.83 45.21 28.53
C VAL A 505 -11.61 43.99 29.03
N HIS A 506 -12.28 43.30 28.12
CA HIS A 506 -12.95 42.04 28.39
C HIS A 506 -12.00 40.88 28.11
N THR A 507 -11.97 39.90 29.01
CA THR A 507 -11.22 38.67 28.84
C THR A 507 -12.16 37.48 29.00
N ALA A 508 -11.80 36.37 28.38
CA ALA A 508 -12.50 35.12 28.52
C ALA A 508 -11.50 34.03 28.93
N THR A 509 -11.91 33.21 29.89
CA THR A 509 -11.15 32.09 30.40
C THR A 509 -11.80 30.79 29.96
N ALA A 510 -11.03 29.95 29.27
CA ALA A 510 -11.53 28.67 28.77
C ALA A 510 -10.39 27.66 28.58
N THR A 511 -10.73 26.37 28.54
CA THR A 511 -9.82 25.35 28.01
C THR A 511 -9.86 25.43 26.49
N SER A 512 -8.78 25.90 25.87
CA SER A 512 -8.69 26.04 24.43
C SER A 512 -7.92 24.86 23.82
N PRO A 513 -8.31 24.37 22.62
CA PRO A 513 -7.51 23.42 21.85
C PRO A 513 -6.37 24.07 21.06
N ASN A 514 -6.30 25.41 21.05
CA ASN A 514 -5.34 26.19 20.26
C ASN A 514 -4.40 27.04 21.12
N TYR A 515 -4.78 27.32 22.38
CA TYR A 515 -4.05 28.23 23.25
C TYR A 515 -3.76 27.60 24.62
N PHE A 516 -2.57 27.86 25.15
CA PHE A 516 -2.17 27.48 26.50
C PHE A 516 -1.18 28.51 27.08
N ASN A 517 -1.08 28.61 28.40
CA ASN A 517 0.03 29.28 29.07
C ASN A 517 1.17 28.28 29.34
N VAL A 518 2.33 28.72 29.82
CA VAL A 518 3.39 27.80 30.26
C VAL A 518 3.81 28.09 31.69
N ALA A 519 4.26 27.06 32.40
CA ALA A 519 4.77 27.13 33.77
C ALA A 519 6.14 26.45 33.87
N ALA A 520 6.96 26.87 34.83
CA ALA A 520 8.27 26.26 35.09
C ALA A 520 8.17 24.89 35.78
N THR A 521 7.04 24.64 36.47
CA THR A 521 6.75 23.39 37.17
C THR A 521 5.29 22.99 36.91
N VAL A 522 4.99 21.68 37.05
CA VAL A 522 3.62 21.17 36.94
C VAL A 522 2.73 21.87 37.97
N GLY A 523 1.59 22.42 37.53
CA GLY A 523 0.66 23.18 38.37
C GLY A 523 1.15 24.57 38.81
N GLY A 524 2.37 24.98 38.44
CA GLY A 524 2.95 26.27 38.78
C GLY A 524 2.22 27.47 38.17
N ALA A 525 2.61 28.68 38.56
CA ALA A 525 2.09 29.91 37.98
C ALA A 525 2.46 30.03 36.48
N ALA A 526 1.59 30.68 35.71
CA ALA A 526 1.90 31.00 34.32
C ALA A 526 3.10 31.95 34.25
N ILE A 527 4.02 31.70 33.32
CA ILE A 527 5.20 32.52 33.07
C ILE A 527 4.79 33.82 32.37
N ASN A 528 5.39 34.91 32.81
CA ASN A 528 5.31 36.21 32.13
C ASN A 528 6.44 36.32 31.12
N THR A 529 6.16 36.89 29.95
CA THR A 529 7.16 37.16 28.91
C THR A 529 7.32 38.65 28.68
N SER A 530 8.55 39.09 28.37
CA SER A 530 8.86 40.50 28.09
C SER A 530 9.96 40.64 27.02
N GLY A 531 10.28 41.88 26.64
CA GLY A 531 11.36 42.17 25.69
C GLY A 531 10.95 41.99 24.23
N SER A 532 11.85 41.48 23.40
CA SER A 532 11.64 41.20 21.98
C SER A 532 11.89 39.73 21.70
N GLN A 533 11.24 39.19 20.66
CA GLN A 533 11.47 37.86 20.14
C GLN A 533 11.81 37.93 18.63
N SER A 534 12.50 36.93 18.09
CA SER A 534 12.85 36.86 16.67
C SER A 534 12.98 35.43 16.17
N GLY A 535 12.77 35.24 14.86
CA GLY A 535 12.85 33.94 14.22
C GLY A 535 11.60 33.08 14.40
N THR A 536 11.71 31.82 14.01
CA THR A 536 10.65 30.81 14.13
C THR A 536 10.86 30.01 15.41
N HIS A 537 9.85 29.97 16.27
CA HIS A 537 9.86 29.19 17.50
C HIS A 537 9.10 27.88 17.29
N THR A 538 9.71 26.76 17.70
CA THR A 538 9.11 25.43 17.62
C THR A 538 8.95 24.88 19.02
N ALA A 539 7.73 24.49 19.39
CA ALA A 539 7.48 23.74 20.60
C ALA A 539 7.50 22.25 20.27
N THR A 540 8.23 21.48 21.07
CA THR A 540 8.24 20.01 21.04
C THR A 540 7.67 19.51 22.37
N ALA A 541 6.50 18.87 22.32
CA ALA A 541 5.95 18.14 23.45
C ALA A 541 6.52 16.71 23.47
N GLY A 542 7.02 16.30 24.63
CA GLY A 542 7.28 14.90 24.94
C GLY A 542 6.03 14.24 25.55
N ASP A 543 5.97 12.93 25.53
CA ASP A 543 4.89 12.09 26.08
C ASP A 543 4.88 12.00 27.63
N ASP A 544 5.57 12.93 28.29
CA ASP A 544 6.06 12.78 29.66
C ASP A 544 5.22 13.50 30.73
N THR A 545 3.95 13.16 30.94
CA THR A 545 3.28 13.31 32.26
C THR A 545 1.94 12.56 32.43
N GLY A 546 1.61 11.61 31.55
CA GLY A 546 0.46 10.73 31.80
C GLY A 546 -0.89 11.42 31.60
N ALA A 547 -0.95 12.30 30.60
CA ALA A 547 -2.07 13.17 30.44
C ALA A 547 -2.33 13.66 28.98
N ALA A 548 -2.30 12.80 27.96
CA ALA A 548 -2.87 12.97 26.60
C ALA A 548 -2.15 12.06 25.63
N ALA A 549 -2.91 11.53 24.67
CA ALA A 549 -2.32 11.03 23.45
C ALA A 549 -1.67 12.16 22.65
N LEU A 550 -0.34 12.14 22.63
CA LEU A 550 0.39 12.72 21.53
C LEU A 550 0.21 11.82 20.31
N ALA A 551 -0.47 12.32 19.29
CA ALA A 551 -0.32 11.74 17.96
C ALA A 551 1.18 11.78 17.60
N PRO A 552 1.75 10.67 17.08
CA PRO A 552 3.17 10.64 16.73
C PRO A 552 3.47 11.71 15.69
N GLY A 553 4.52 12.49 15.92
CA GLY A 553 5.07 13.46 14.99
C GLY A 553 6.57 13.24 14.79
N GLY A 554 7.09 13.69 13.64
CA GLY A 554 8.50 13.50 13.29
C GLY A 554 8.83 12.05 12.96
N ASN A 555 9.90 11.49 13.52
CA ASN A 555 10.42 10.17 13.15
C ASN A 555 9.50 8.98 13.51
N CYS A 556 8.48 9.21 14.33
CA CYS A 556 7.57 8.17 14.85
C CYS A 556 6.27 8.07 14.04
N GLU A 557 6.14 8.86 12.97
CA GLU A 557 4.99 8.80 12.07
C GLU A 557 4.93 7.46 11.33
N GLN A 558 3.71 7.00 11.08
CA GLN A 558 3.45 5.80 10.29
C GLN A 558 3.05 6.14 8.86
N LEU A 559 3.51 5.33 7.92
CA LEU A 559 3.05 5.32 6.55
C LEU A 559 2.23 4.05 6.32
N PHE A 560 1.00 4.17 5.84
CA PHE A 560 0.20 3.01 5.48
C PHE A 560 0.43 2.64 4.01
N VAL A 561 0.92 1.43 3.77
CA VAL A 561 1.11 0.85 2.43
C VAL A 561 0.31 -0.44 2.35
N ASN A 562 -0.61 -0.56 1.41
CA ASN A 562 -1.49 -1.73 1.27
C ASN A 562 -2.22 -2.13 2.58
N GLY A 563 -2.60 -1.14 3.39
CA GLY A 563 -3.26 -1.34 4.68
C GLY A 563 -2.34 -1.73 5.84
N LEU A 564 -1.03 -1.87 5.59
CA LEU A 564 -0.01 -2.17 6.58
C LEU A 564 0.68 -0.90 7.06
N ALA A 565 0.83 -0.75 8.38
CA ALA A 565 1.54 0.37 8.98
C ALA A 565 3.06 0.13 8.93
N LEU A 566 3.79 1.04 8.29
CA LEU A 566 5.25 1.06 8.19
C LEU A 566 5.82 2.30 8.88
N ASN A 567 7.11 2.29 9.22
CA ASN A 567 7.80 3.51 9.64
C ASN A 567 7.84 4.51 8.47
N LYS A 568 7.33 5.73 8.66
CA LYS A 568 7.36 6.74 7.59
C LYS A 568 8.77 7.25 7.34
N ASN A 569 9.50 7.52 8.41
CA ASN A 569 10.85 8.05 8.39
C ASN A 569 11.87 6.97 8.76
N ALA A 570 13.12 7.12 8.31
CA ALA A 570 14.20 6.23 8.70
C ALA A 570 14.45 6.33 10.21
N ILE A 571 14.66 5.18 10.86
CA ILE A 571 14.95 5.10 12.30
C ILE A 571 16.45 4.89 12.45
N ALA A 572 17.11 5.74 13.23
CA ALA A 572 18.53 5.56 13.53
C ALA A 572 18.75 4.20 14.22
N ASN A 573 19.80 3.48 13.81
CA ASN A 573 20.04 2.09 14.24
C ASN A 573 18.84 1.14 14.02
N GLY A 574 17.99 1.44 13.04
CA GLY A 574 16.78 0.70 12.73
C GLY A 574 16.51 0.64 11.23
N PRO A 575 15.25 0.37 10.83
CA PRO A 575 14.89 0.29 9.42
C PRO A 575 14.99 1.64 8.72
N ALA A 576 15.35 1.60 7.43
CA ALA A 576 15.18 2.74 6.53
C ALA A 576 13.69 3.12 6.40
N ALA A 577 13.40 4.30 5.86
CA ALA A 577 12.04 4.77 5.65
C ALA A 577 11.21 3.74 4.85
N SER A 578 10.00 3.45 5.32
CA SER A 578 9.07 2.49 4.72
C SER A 578 9.64 1.07 4.62
N ARG A 579 10.35 0.57 5.65
CA ARG A 579 10.93 -0.79 5.67
C ARG A 579 10.66 -1.58 6.94
N GLY A 580 10.34 -0.89 8.03
CA GLY A 580 9.89 -1.48 9.28
C GLY A 580 8.40 -1.57 9.33
N PHE A 581 7.90 -2.77 9.59
CA PHE A 581 6.50 -3.07 9.79
C PHE A 581 6.11 -2.90 11.26
N HIS A 582 5.11 -2.08 11.54
CA HIS A 582 4.66 -1.81 12.90
C HIS A 582 4.02 -3.06 13.49
N VAL A 583 4.46 -3.45 14.69
CA VAL A 583 3.97 -4.66 15.38
C VAL A 583 3.32 -4.36 16.73
N GLY A 584 3.53 -3.16 17.26
CA GLY A 584 2.95 -2.74 18.53
C GLY A 584 3.49 -1.39 19.01
N THR A 585 2.93 -0.89 20.11
CA THR A 585 3.34 0.35 20.76
C THR A 585 3.50 0.07 22.26
N ILE A 586 4.50 0.68 22.88
CA ILE A 586 4.78 0.52 24.32
C ILE A 586 4.75 1.86 25.04
N ARG A 587 4.66 1.82 26.37
CA ARG A 587 4.91 2.93 27.28
C ARG A 587 5.89 2.50 28.37
N THR A 588 7.01 3.21 28.51
CA THR A 588 7.93 3.05 29.65
C THR A 588 7.44 3.83 30.85
N ASN A 589 7.66 3.35 32.06
CA ASN A 589 7.30 3.97 33.34
C ASN A 589 8.38 4.98 33.80
N PRO A 590 8.26 5.62 34.97
CA PRO A 590 9.26 6.56 35.48
C PRO A 590 10.67 5.99 35.67
N ALA A 591 10.81 4.66 35.72
CA ALA A 591 12.11 3.97 35.80
C ALA A 591 12.68 3.58 34.43
N GLY A 592 12.03 3.94 33.31
CA GLY A 592 12.48 3.53 31.98
C GLY A 592 12.24 2.03 31.69
N THR A 593 11.23 1.43 32.32
CA THR A 593 10.86 0.02 32.13
C THR A 593 9.39 -0.10 31.74
N VAL A 594 8.93 -1.22 31.18
CA VAL A 594 7.52 -1.36 30.75
C VAL A 594 6.71 -2.12 31.78
N ASP A 595 5.54 -1.57 32.13
CA ASP A 595 4.58 -2.21 33.02
C ASP A 595 3.43 -2.84 32.23
N PHE A 596 3.04 -4.06 32.59
CA PHE A 596 1.81 -4.73 32.18
C PHE A 596 1.09 -5.24 33.44
N ILE A 597 0.39 -4.36 34.13
CA ILE A 597 -0.24 -4.58 35.44
C ILE A 597 -1.77 -4.62 35.24
N ILE A 598 -2.39 -5.75 35.54
CA ILE A 598 -3.84 -5.98 35.40
C ILE A 598 -4.64 -5.32 36.56
N GLY A 599 -3.98 -4.67 37.51
CA GLY A 599 -4.60 -4.18 38.75
C GLY A 599 -4.87 -5.34 39.72
N GLY A 600 -5.57 -5.07 40.83
CA GLY A 600 -5.86 -6.09 41.83
C GLY A 600 -6.68 -5.59 43.03
N PRO A 601 -7.03 -6.49 43.97
CA PRO A 601 -7.67 -6.12 45.22
C PRO A 601 -6.68 -5.30 46.07
N GLY A 602 -6.92 -3.99 46.17
CA GLY A 602 -5.99 -3.03 46.74
C GLY A 602 -5.79 -1.82 45.82
N PRO A 603 -5.29 -0.69 46.36
CA PRO A 603 -4.99 0.49 45.56
C PRO A 603 -3.74 0.23 44.69
N VAL A 604 -3.89 -0.59 43.65
CA VAL A 604 -2.87 -0.85 42.63
C VAL A 604 -3.42 -0.37 41.28
N ALA A 605 -2.82 0.69 40.74
CA ALA A 605 -3.19 1.20 39.43
C ALA A 605 -2.98 0.12 38.36
N ALA A 606 -3.94 0.00 37.45
CA ALA A 606 -3.75 -0.80 36.25
C ALA A 606 -2.82 -0.09 35.27
N SER A 607 -1.96 -0.82 34.59
CA SER A 607 -1.02 -0.25 33.62
C SER A 607 -0.83 -1.21 32.47
N PHE A 608 -1.45 -0.92 31.34
CA PHE A 608 -1.29 -1.69 30.11
C PHE A 608 -0.31 -0.98 29.18
N GLY A 609 0.98 -1.08 29.51
CA GLY A 609 2.07 -0.41 28.77
C GLY A 609 2.49 -1.09 27.48
N ILE A 610 1.73 -2.05 26.96
CA ILE A 610 2.01 -2.77 25.71
C ILE A 610 0.70 -2.92 24.94
N ALA A 611 0.69 -2.48 23.68
CA ALA A 611 -0.36 -2.74 22.72
C ALA A 611 0.21 -3.44 21.50
N ASN A 612 -0.39 -4.56 21.11
CA ASN A 612 -0.08 -5.21 19.84
C ASN A 612 -0.90 -4.58 18.72
N VAL A 613 -0.51 -4.85 17.47
CA VAL A 613 -1.34 -4.53 16.30
C VAL A 613 -1.97 -5.73 15.61
N PHE A 614 -1.52 -6.93 15.96
CA PHE A 614 -2.09 -8.19 15.50
C PHE A 614 -2.53 -9.04 16.69
N ASN A 615 -3.53 -9.88 16.46
CA ASN A 615 -4.01 -10.87 17.43
C ASN A 615 -4.52 -10.24 18.74
N TYR A 616 -5.22 -9.10 18.61
CA TYR A 616 -5.84 -8.38 19.73
C TYR A 616 -6.67 -9.30 20.63
N ARG A 617 -6.51 -9.18 21.95
CA ARG A 617 -7.32 -9.89 22.94
C ARG A 617 -7.93 -8.92 23.96
N GLU A 618 -9.13 -9.24 24.43
CA GLU A 618 -9.75 -8.48 25.52
C GLU A 618 -9.07 -8.79 26.85
N TYR A 619 -8.64 -7.73 27.55
CA TYR A 619 -8.20 -7.75 28.92
C TYR A 619 -9.22 -7.03 29.79
N THR A 620 -9.54 -7.64 30.94
CA THR A 620 -10.35 -7.01 31.98
C THR A 620 -9.52 -6.82 33.24
N SER A 621 -9.45 -5.59 33.72
CA SER A 621 -8.80 -5.18 34.96
C SER A 621 -9.81 -4.61 35.94
N THR A 622 -9.55 -4.75 37.24
CA THR A 622 -10.30 -4.07 38.30
C THR A 622 -9.33 -3.50 39.33
N VAL A 623 -9.50 -2.21 39.63
CA VAL A 623 -8.76 -1.46 40.65
C VAL A 623 -9.73 -1.14 41.78
N ILE A 624 -9.42 -1.58 43.01
CA ILE A 624 -10.35 -1.54 44.14
C ILE A 624 -9.78 -0.67 45.27
N ASP A 625 -10.60 0.24 45.79
CA ASP A 625 -10.28 0.97 47.03
C ASP A 625 -10.59 0.03 48.20
N LEU A 626 -9.71 -0.07 49.18
CA LEU A 626 -9.96 -0.88 50.38
C LEU A 626 -10.42 -0.03 51.57
N SER A 627 -10.51 1.29 51.40
CA SER A 627 -10.91 2.22 52.46
C SER A 627 -12.40 2.10 52.74
N ALA A 628 -12.76 1.62 53.93
CA ALA A 628 -14.15 1.33 54.27
C ALA A 628 -15.11 2.54 54.10
N SER A 629 -14.64 3.73 54.49
CA SER A 629 -15.38 5.00 54.40
C SER A 629 -14.43 6.20 54.41
N TYR A 630 -14.80 7.28 53.73
CA TYR A 630 -14.12 8.59 53.80
C TYR A 630 -15.09 9.73 53.52
N THR A 631 -14.71 10.97 53.82
CA THR A 631 -15.52 12.18 53.57
C THR A 631 -14.86 13.13 52.58
N TYR A 632 -15.67 13.87 51.82
CA TYR A 632 -15.22 14.94 50.95
C TYR A 632 -16.25 16.08 50.86
N SER A 633 -15.77 17.32 50.83
CA SER A 633 -16.62 18.53 50.87
C SER A 633 -16.30 19.57 49.80
N SER A 634 -15.22 19.43 49.02
CA SER A 634 -14.83 20.46 48.05
C SER A 634 -15.55 20.31 46.70
N THR A 635 -15.85 21.44 46.04
CA THR A 635 -16.39 21.48 44.67
C THR A 635 -15.38 21.06 43.61
N THR A 636 -14.08 21.10 43.94
CA THR A 636 -13.01 20.69 43.04
C THR A 636 -13.05 19.18 42.84
N TRP A 637 -13.10 18.74 41.58
CA TRP A 637 -12.95 17.33 41.30
C TRP A 637 -11.55 16.85 41.67
N ARG A 638 -11.49 15.66 42.23
CA ARG A 638 -10.23 14.96 42.48
C ARG A 638 -10.37 13.49 42.14
N GLN A 639 -9.23 12.81 42.11
CA GLN A 639 -9.19 11.36 42.06
C GLN A 639 -9.87 10.76 43.31
N ALA A 640 -10.64 9.69 43.13
CA ALA A 640 -11.45 9.09 44.18
C ALA A 640 -10.63 8.76 45.44
N ASN A 641 -11.13 9.16 46.61
CA ASN A 641 -10.45 9.08 47.91
C ASN A 641 -9.05 9.75 47.96
N GLY A 642 -8.68 10.56 46.98
CA GLY A 642 -7.32 11.08 46.83
C GLY A 642 -6.25 10.00 46.60
N LEU A 643 -6.65 8.77 46.26
CA LEU A 643 -5.72 7.66 46.07
C LEU A 643 -5.19 7.64 44.63
N ALA A 644 -3.90 7.89 44.44
CA ALA A 644 -3.26 7.88 43.12
C ALA A 644 -3.48 6.57 42.33
N ALA A 645 -3.72 5.47 43.05
CA ALA A 645 -3.97 4.17 42.46
C ALA A 645 -5.37 3.99 41.87
N MET A 646 -6.35 4.84 42.18
CA MET A 646 -7.71 4.84 41.59
C MET A 646 -7.69 5.30 40.11
N SER A 647 -6.78 4.73 39.34
CA SER A 647 -6.54 5.05 37.95
C SER A 647 -6.06 3.82 37.19
N GLY A 648 -6.18 3.90 35.88
CA GLY A 648 -5.61 2.96 34.95
C GLY A 648 -4.93 3.68 33.82
N GLY A 649 -3.98 3.00 33.20
CA GLY A 649 -3.29 3.50 32.02
C GLY A 649 -3.29 2.47 30.91
N ILE A 650 -3.40 2.94 29.67
CA ILE A 650 -3.35 2.11 28.48
C ILE A 650 -2.57 2.81 27.37
N VAL A 651 -1.65 2.08 26.75
CA VAL A 651 -1.05 2.51 25.49
C VAL A 651 -1.93 2.06 24.32
N VAL A 652 -2.12 2.93 23.34
CA VAL A 652 -2.95 2.70 22.16
C VAL A 652 -2.06 2.70 20.93
N ALA A 653 -2.02 1.57 20.22
CA ALA A 653 -1.23 1.39 19.00
C ALA A 653 -2.01 1.76 17.73
N THR A 654 -3.32 1.50 17.70
CA THR A 654 -4.25 1.83 16.60
C THR A 654 -5.57 2.32 17.19
N SER A 655 -6.45 2.94 16.39
CA SER A 655 -7.72 3.54 16.86
C SER A 655 -8.80 2.50 17.23
N LYS A 656 -8.43 1.41 17.90
CA LYS A 656 -9.37 0.41 18.42
C LYS A 656 -10.10 0.95 19.66
N PRO A 657 -11.42 0.73 19.78
CA PRO A 657 -12.17 1.24 20.90
C PRO A 657 -11.83 0.50 22.20
N PHE A 658 -11.96 1.19 23.33
CA PHE A 658 -11.91 0.60 24.67
C PHE A 658 -12.97 1.19 25.58
N ARG A 659 -13.25 0.49 26.67
CA ARG A 659 -14.31 0.83 27.63
C ARG A 659 -13.78 0.86 29.05
N PHE A 660 -14.28 1.83 29.80
CA PHE A 660 -14.10 1.90 31.25
C PHE A 660 -15.44 1.91 31.94
N ASP A 661 -15.50 1.22 33.07
CA ASP A 661 -16.65 1.21 33.94
C ASP A 661 -16.20 1.61 35.33
N TYR A 662 -16.83 2.60 35.93
CA TYR A 662 -16.59 2.97 37.31
C TYR A 662 -17.85 2.78 38.11
N MET A 663 -17.76 1.86 39.07
CA MET A 663 -18.78 1.66 40.08
C MET A 663 -18.37 2.48 41.29
N SER A 664 -19.03 3.61 41.50
CA SER A 664 -18.69 4.53 42.58
C SER A 664 -19.15 4.03 43.96
N PRO A 665 -18.51 4.48 45.05
CA PRO A 665 -18.95 4.19 46.41
C PRO A 665 -20.39 4.64 46.63
N ILE A 666 -21.04 4.03 47.61
CA ILE A 666 -22.32 4.50 48.15
C ILE A 666 -22.12 5.87 48.78
N LEU A 667 -22.83 6.89 48.30
CA LEU A 667 -22.72 8.25 48.84
C LEU A 667 -23.75 8.47 49.95
N THR A 668 -23.35 9.14 51.02
CA THR A 668 -24.21 9.53 52.13
C THR A 668 -24.05 11.02 52.37
N ALA A 669 -25.14 11.78 52.19
CA ALA A 669 -25.15 13.22 52.39
C ALA A 669 -25.18 13.58 53.87
N SER A 670 -24.41 14.58 54.30
CA SER A 670 -24.48 15.08 55.69
C SER A 670 -25.64 16.04 55.96
N ALA A 671 -26.34 16.52 54.92
CA ALA A 671 -27.43 17.51 55.05
C ALA A 671 -28.42 17.44 53.87
N ALA A 672 -29.61 18.03 54.05
CA ALA A 672 -30.71 18.02 53.10
C ALA A 672 -30.54 18.89 51.83
N THR A 673 -29.39 19.56 51.70
CA THR A 673 -28.98 20.30 50.50
C THR A 673 -27.63 19.83 49.98
N ALA A 674 -27.06 18.79 50.59
CA ALA A 674 -25.73 18.33 50.23
C ALA A 674 -25.73 17.62 48.86
N THR A 675 -24.71 17.89 48.06
CA THR A 675 -24.48 17.17 46.80
C THR A 675 -23.07 16.58 46.78
N ALA A 676 -22.97 15.34 46.31
CA ALA A 676 -21.70 14.68 46.01
C ALA A 676 -21.83 13.91 44.70
N ARG A 677 -20.75 13.86 43.92
CA ARG A 677 -20.73 13.28 42.58
C ARG A 677 -19.53 12.39 42.41
N SER A 678 -19.68 11.46 41.48
CA SER A 678 -18.63 10.57 40.98
C SER A 678 -18.52 10.71 39.47
N GLY A 679 -17.48 10.15 38.86
CA GLY A 679 -17.36 10.14 37.41
C GLY A 679 -16.09 9.46 36.92
N ILE A 680 -15.96 9.39 35.60
CA ILE A 680 -14.76 8.87 34.94
C ILE A 680 -14.04 10.04 34.29
N GLY A 681 -12.85 10.36 34.81
CA GLY A 681 -11.88 11.19 34.13
C GLY A 681 -11.19 10.36 33.06
N TYR A 682 -11.65 10.46 31.82
CA TYR A 682 -10.80 10.06 30.71
C TYR A 682 -9.92 11.21 30.39
N ASP A 683 -8.64 10.96 30.56
CA ASP A 683 -7.67 11.86 30.05
C ASP A 683 -7.84 13.29 30.64
N THR A 684 -8.14 13.38 31.93
CA THR A 684 -8.26 14.63 32.66
C THR A 684 -8.35 14.37 34.17
N MET A 685 -7.87 15.32 34.98
CA MET A 685 -7.99 15.32 36.44
C MET A 685 -8.86 16.46 36.97
N SER A 686 -9.44 17.29 36.10
CA SER A 686 -10.11 18.54 36.50
C SER A 686 -11.63 18.47 36.45
N VAL A 687 -12.21 17.94 35.38
CA VAL A 687 -13.66 17.71 35.24
C VAL A 687 -13.84 16.47 34.39
N PRO A 688 -14.58 15.44 34.86
CA PRO A 688 -14.80 14.24 34.07
C PRO A 688 -15.69 14.56 32.85
N PRO A 689 -15.41 14.00 31.67
CA PRO A 689 -16.29 14.10 30.50
C PRO A 689 -17.66 13.46 30.72
N VAL A 690 -17.76 12.52 31.67
CA VAL A 690 -19.02 11.88 32.07
C VAL A 690 -19.17 11.91 33.60
N PRO A 691 -19.85 12.92 34.17
CA PRO A 691 -20.24 12.91 35.56
C PRO A 691 -21.44 11.98 35.80
N SER A 692 -21.42 11.18 36.87
CA SER A 692 -22.62 10.53 37.41
C SER A 692 -23.42 11.48 38.29
N ASP A 693 -24.72 11.17 38.35
CA ASP A 693 -25.76 11.61 39.29
C ASP A 693 -25.55 12.94 40.04
N ASN A 694 -26.40 13.92 39.74
CA ASN A 694 -26.39 15.27 40.30
C ASN A 694 -27.63 15.53 41.20
N THR A 695 -28.21 14.49 41.81
CA THR A 695 -29.46 14.63 42.56
C THR A 695 -29.24 15.30 43.93
N PRO A 696 -29.89 16.45 44.23
CA PRO A 696 -29.89 17.02 45.58
C PRO A 696 -30.74 16.15 46.52
N ILE A 697 -30.15 15.59 47.59
CA ILE A 697 -30.91 14.79 48.56
C ILE A 697 -31.62 15.71 49.55
N ARG A 698 -32.94 15.62 49.63
CA ARG A 698 -33.72 16.28 50.69
C ARG A 698 -33.78 15.42 51.97
N GLY A 699 -32.67 15.35 52.69
CA GLY A 699 -32.53 14.68 54.01
C GLY A 699 -31.15 14.05 54.22
N ASN A 700 -30.86 13.54 55.43
CA ASN A 700 -29.70 12.67 55.69
C ASN A 700 -29.99 11.29 55.07
N GLY A 701 -29.56 11.07 53.83
CA GLY A 701 -30.02 9.94 52.99
C GLY A 701 -28.90 9.26 52.21
N LEU A 702 -29.18 8.03 51.79
CA LEU A 702 -28.31 7.17 51.02
C LEU A 702 -28.57 7.36 49.51
N ILE A 703 -27.53 7.63 48.73
CA ILE A 703 -27.58 7.49 47.27
C ILE A 703 -26.87 6.18 46.90
N LEU A 704 -27.57 5.34 46.13
CA LEU A 704 -26.96 4.22 45.41
C LEU A 704 -26.68 4.68 43.97
N PRO A 705 -25.45 5.12 43.67
CA PRO A 705 -25.14 5.63 42.35
C PRO A 705 -25.17 4.52 41.30
N ALA A 706 -25.72 4.83 40.12
CA ALA A 706 -25.65 3.93 38.97
C ALA A 706 -24.20 3.78 38.47
N PRO A 707 -23.81 2.62 37.93
CA PRO A 707 -22.50 2.44 37.32
C PRO A 707 -22.32 3.43 36.18
N THR A 708 -21.18 4.12 36.15
CA THR A 708 -20.79 4.96 35.01
C THR A 708 -20.01 4.14 34.01
N SER A 709 -20.33 4.28 32.73
CA SER A 709 -19.58 3.68 31.64
C SER A 709 -19.12 4.76 30.68
N PHE A 710 -17.86 4.70 30.27
CA PHE A 710 -17.30 5.58 29.27
C PHE A 710 -16.60 4.75 28.18
N VAL A 711 -16.99 4.96 26.93
CA VAL A 711 -16.43 4.26 25.77
C VAL A 711 -15.67 5.27 24.93
N VAL A 712 -14.42 4.95 24.63
CA VAL A 712 -13.61 5.71 23.68
C VAL A 712 -13.65 4.98 22.35
N ASN A 713 -14.39 5.54 21.39
CA ASN A 713 -14.61 4.88 20.11
C ASN A 713 -13.42 5.02 19.14
N ASN A 714 -12.75 6.16 19.16
CA ASN A 714 -11.65 6.49 18.26
C ASN A 714 -10.48 7.09 19.05
N PRO A 715 -9.81 6.31 19.90
CA PRO A 715 -8.66 6.83 20.61
C PRO A 715 -7.56 7.19 19.62
N THR A 716 -6.94 8.32 19.88
CA THR A 716 -5.67 8.69 19.29
C THR A 716 -4.58 7.71 19.74
N ARG A 717 -3.48 7.61 18.99
CA ARG A 717 -2.36 6.74 19.37
C ARG A 717 -1.58 7.37 20.52
N GLY A 718 -0.98 6.54 21.37
CA GLY A 718 -0.19 6.98 22.53
C GLY A 718 -0.75 6.51 23.87
N TRP A 719 -0.27 7.11 24.96
CA TRP A 719 -0.68 6.76 26.31
C TRP A 719 -1.94 7.52 26.73
N HIS A 720 -2.91 6.78 27.26
CA HIS A 720 -4.14 7.31 27.81
C HIS A 720 -4.31 6.89 29.25
N ARG A 721 -4.85 7.80 30.06
CA ARG A 721 -5.12 7.58 31.47
C ARG A 721 -6.61 7.68 31.74
N VAL A 722 -7.09 6.75 32.54
CA VAL A 722 -8.44 6.78 33.09
C VAL A 722 -8.35 6.89 34.60
N ILE A 723 -9.20 7.73 35.18
CA ILE A 723 -9.16 8.05 36.61
C ILE A 723 -10.60 8.01 37.13
N ALA A 724 -10.80 7.31 38.24
CA ALA A 724 -12.05 7.42 38.98
C ALA A 724 -12.04 8.76 39.73
N MET A 725 -13.09 9.56 39.56
CA MET A 725 -13.15 10.94 40.07
C MET A 725 -14.34 11.16 40.98
N GLU A 726 -14.22 12.13 41.89
CA GLU A 726 -15.27 12.55 42.82
C GLU A 726 -15.27 14.07 43.05
N ASN A 727 -16.44 14.64 43.36
CA ASN A 727 -16.56 15.98 43.92
C ASN A 727 -17.73 16.13 44.92
N ALA A 728 -17.81 17.28 45.59
CA ALA A 728 -18.89 17.64 46.51
C ALA A 728 -19.38 19.09 46.28
N ASP A 729 -20.17 19.64 47.19
CA ASP A 729 -20.87 20.92 47.05
C ASP A 729 -20.13 22.15 47.60
N GLY A 730 -18.94 21.98 48.17
CA GLY A 730 -18.15 23.06 48.77
C GLY A 730 -18.50 23.40 50.22
N THR A 731 -19.58 22.83 50.76
CA THR A 731 -20.18 23.27 52.05
C THR A 731 -20.39 22.11 53.01
N ASN A 732 -20.92 20.98 52.54
CA ASN A 732 -21.32 19.83 53.34
C ASN A 732 -20.32 18.66 53.16
N ALA A 733 -19.93 18.02 54.27
CA ALA A 733 -19.01 16.89 54.24
C ALA A 733 -19.77 15.58 53.94
N SER A 734 -19.88 15.22 52.67
CA SER A 734 -20.53 13.97 52.25
C SER A 734 -19.60 12.78 52.44
N SER A 735 -20.15 11.65 52.88
CA SER A 735 -19.41 10.39 53.10
C SER A 735 -19.53 9.47 51.89
N PHE A 736 -18.43 8.79 51.55
CA PHE A 736 -18.32 7.80 50.49
C PHE A 736 -18.01 6.45 51.15
N ASN A 737 -18.90 5.48 50.99
CA ASN A 737 -18.87 4.17 51.65
C ASN A 737 -18.78 3.04 50.62
N LEU A 738 -17.85 2.10 50.79
CA LEU A 738 -17.72 0.96 49.88
C LEU A 738 -18.68 -0.21 50.19
N GLY A 739 -19.49 -0.07 51.25
CA GLY A 739 -20.64 -0.92 51.52
C GLY A 739 -20.35 -2.41 51.56
N GLY A 740 -19.36 -2.89 52.32
CA GLY A 740 -19.14 -4.31 52.65
C GLY A 740 -18.83 -5.30 51.51
N SER A 741 -19.18 -4.97 50.26
CA SER A 741 -18.95 -5.77 49.06
C SER A 741 -17.89 -5.09 48.19
N ILE A 742 -16.65 -5.18 48.67
CA ILE A 742 -15.42 -4.64 48.05
C ILE A 742 -15.21 -5.07 46.59
N SER A 743 -15.92 -6.09 46.09
CA SER A 743 -15.82 -6.55 44.69
C SER A 743 -16.61 -5.69 43.69
N THR A 744 -17.47 -4.79 44.17
CA THR A 744 -18.36 -3.99 43.32
C THR A 744 -18.00 -2.52 43.24
N SER A 745 -17.25 -1.94 44.18
CA SER A 745 -16.88 -0.51 44.16
C SER A 745 -15.43 -0.34 43.71
N GLY A 746 -15.22 0.09 42.46
CA GLY A 746 -13.89 0.17 41.86
C GLY A 746 -13.91 0.54 40.38
N LEU A 747 -12.72 0.85 39.85
CA LEU A 747 -12.52 1.16 38.44
C LEU A 747 -12.23 -0.12 37.67
N LYS A 748 -13.15 -0.49 36.77
CA LYS A 748 -13.02 -1.61 35.85
C LYS A 748 -12.60 -1.11 34.48
N ILE A 749 -11.64 -1.81 33.88
CA ILE A 749 -11.03 -1.41 32.61
C ILE A 749 -11.12 -2.59 31.67
N LYS A 750 -11.74 -2.37 30.50
CA LYS A 750 -11.87 -3.37 29.44
C LYS A 750 -11.24 -2.86 28.17
N VAL A 751 -10.19 -3.53 27.74
CA VAL A 751 -9.32 -3.06 26.65
C VAL A 751 -8.98 -4.20 25.70
N TRP A 752 -8.87 -3.89 24.41
CA TRP A 752 -8.41 -4.83 23.39
C TRP A 752 -6.97 -4.47 23.04
N LEU A 753 -6.02 -5.38 23.33
CA LEU A 753 -4.58 -5.15 23.22
C LEU A 753 -3.82 -6.25 22.49
#